data_AF-A0A2T3P776-F1
#
_entry.id   AF-A0A2T3P776-F1
#
_cell.length_a   1.000
_cell.length_b   1.000
_cell.length_c   1.000
_cell.angle_alpha   90.00
_cell.angle_beta   90.00
_cell.angle_gamma   90.00
#
_symmetry.space_group_name_H-M   'P 1'
#
loop_
_entity.id
_entity.type
_entity.pdbx_description
1 polymer ?
#
loop_
_entity_poly.entity_id
_entity_poly.type
_entity_poly.pdbx_seq_one_letter_code
_entity_poly.pdbx_strand_id
1 'polypeptide(L)'
;MHRYVYILLLTVFITACGSGDGNSEQQKVSKPPKATNVALSGIEQGDQIQSGQEAIGQYKFNSTSVPPGLDASIGYWETEAGMSIHRGFKYRIPKDNSLAGIRIRFCVIPFNRADRKAGEKACSKYVLISPIYFNDTNHLVKILSNAYSPEEVGSELLTFVVDKDGEAPNEEFTYRWLRDGQIIPNENQASYWLTVDDEGKHISVCIIDLTTETLVSCSEETNAINAATGTAPFVVIKPLPTQVESGNTLVLDYEFVDFDNDKEDINMTSFSWFIDGNRTSSDQSLHIDDSMLDKKIKGCVTPYSLTGWPKSGEMICTEEVTVHAIPDGIPQAMNVAISGHRFEGERLQGTYDYYESNSVPETQSVYRWSIIHGDIEKDVSSEPYYRLQAGDEAKGNKIRFCVTPQNSHTQGLPRCVTENIAWLDGAGELKEGGEITATLTGYPEFRQSYWLSTNKSAVFPLAISTEPNTISRLLIGPTLPSFINLRAISLCVSFDNEILNSDDVCRELPANHKLTRSITVKGDSGYHAAMNINKSVNIDRGYYLHRPETWAEFRTLPVEMKEKFRSAEASSLANSDLIGLKMTPQDADRYCRLKFGEPGIASTYIYKRYANNDNYNWPEELVEQEFVTKELNDFFVIKNGNLVAADSHKKYAFECVSLIP
;
A
#
# COMPACT_ATOMS: atom_id res chain seq x y z
N MET A 1 57.74 28.71 -33.88
CA MET A 1 57.76 27.85 -35.09
C MET A 1 56.37 27.26 -35.30
N HIS A 2 55.89 27.13 -36.54
CA HIS A 2 54.63 26.43 -36.80
C HIS A 2 54.83 24.91 -36.81
N ARG A 3 53.76 24.16 -36.51
CA ARG A 3 53.40 22.97 -37.28
C ARG A 3 51.87 22.87 -37.36
N TYR A 4 51.36 22.84 -38.59
CA TYR A 4 49.96 22.63 -38.91
C TYR A 4 49.63 21.13 -38.89
N VAL A 5 48.35 20.80 -38.69
CA VAL A 5 47.76 19.56 -39.21
C VAL A 5 46.52 19.95 -40.02
N TYR A 6 46.54 19.62 -41.31
CA TYR A 6 45.40 19.65 -42.22
C TYR A 6 44.92 18.21 -42.47
N ILE A 7 43.61 17.98 -42.47
CA ILE A 7 42.88 16.80 -43.02
C ILE A 7 41.38 17.00 -42.64
N LEU A 8 40.38 16.80 -43.50
CA LEU A 8 40.34 16.75 -44.97
C LEU A 8 38.93 17.24 -45.40
N LEU A 9 38.77 17.79 -46.61
CA LEU A 9 37.46 18.05 -47.22
C LEU A 9 36.93 16.79 -47.90
N LEU A 10 35.63 16.55 -47.82
CA LEU A 10 34.96 15.51 -48.62
C LEU A 10 33.55 15.97 -49.02
N THR A 11 33.49 16.67 -50.16
CA THR A 11 32.25 17.08 -50.83
C THR A 11 31.88 16.07 -51.91
N VAL A 12 30.64 15.58 -51.94
CA VAL A 12 30.09 14.85 -53.09
C VAL A 12 29.00 15.71 -53.72
N PHE A 13 29.17 16.02 -55.01
CA PHE A 13 28.17 16.72 -55.81
C PHE A 13 27.11 15.75 -56.33
N ILE A 14 25.85 16.19 -56.36
CA ILE A 14 24.85 15.66 -57.29
C ILE A 14 24.35 16.83 -58.12
N THR A 15 24.79 16.90 -59.38
CA THR A 15 24.33 17.90 -60.35
C THR A 15 23.15 17.34 -61.14
N ALA A 16 21.95 17.86 -60.91
CA ALA A 16 20.78 17.64 -61.76
C ALA A 16 20.55 18.89 -62.62
N CYS A 17 20.78 18.79 -63.94
CA CYS A 17 20.52 19.89 -64.87
C CYS A 17 19.09 19.77 -65.41
N GLY A 18 18.13 20.40 -64.71
CA GLY A 18 16.75 20.55 -65.16
C GLY A 18 16.51 21.96 -65.69
N SER A 19 15.90 22.09 -66.87
CA SER A 19 15.56 23.37 -67.50
C SER A 19 14.08 23.69 -67.29
N GLY A 20 13.75 24.93 -66.90
CA GLY A 20 12.37 25.42 -66.81
C GLY A 20 12.16 26.49 -65.74
N ASP A 21 11.59 27.62 -66.16
CA ASP A 21 11.00 28.77 -65.44
C ASP A 21 10.99 28.86 -63.90
N GLY A 22 11.18 30.09 -63.39
CA GLY A 22 10.68 30.49 -62.07
C GLY A 22 11.53 31.52 -61.33
N ASN A 23 10.94 32.68 -61.02
CA ASN A 23 11.44 33.76 -60.14
C ASN A 23 12.62 33.44 -59.20
N SER A 24 13.67 34.27 -59.27
CA SER A 24 14.66 34.38 -58.19
C SER A 24 14.04 35.03 -56.95
N GLU A 25 13.53 34.22 -56.02
CA GLU A 25 13.09 34.71 -54.70
C GLU A 25 14.21 35.45 -53.96
N GLN A 26 13.86 36.51 -53.24
CA GLN A 26 14.78 37.19 -52.34
C GLN A 26 15.21 36.28 -51.19
N GLN A 27 16.51 36.24 -50.91
CA GLN A 27 17.09 35.46 -49.81
C GLN A 27 16.60 36.00 -48.46
N LYS A 28 15.61 35.31 -47.86
CA LYS A 28 14.87 35.75 -46.66
C LYS A 28 15.76 35.79 -45.41
N VAL A 29 16.28 36.98 -45.07
CA VAL A 29 17.11 37.22 -43.88
C VAL A 29 16.27 37.14 -42.60
N SER A 30 16.22 35.97 -41.99
CA SER A 30 15.58 35.75 -40.68
C SER A 30 16.36 36.45 -39.56
N LYS A 31 15.67 37.20 -38.70
CA LYS A 31 16.23 38.04 -37.62
C LYS A 31 15.77 37.52 -36.25
N PRO A 32 16.59 37.60 -35.19
CA PRO A 32 16.15 37.26 -33.83
C PRO A 32 14.89 38.04 -33.42
N PRO A 33 13.90 37.39 -32.76
CA PRO A 33 12.73 38.08 -32.24
C PRO A 33 13.08 39.00 -31.05
N LYS A 34 12.19 39.93 -30.72
CA LYS A 34 12.34 40.82 -29.55
C LYS A 34 11.08 40.84 -28.68
N ALA A 35 11.27 40.63 -27.38
CA ALA A 35 10.28 40.93 -26.37
C ALA A 35 10.32 42.43 -26.03
N THR A 36 9.16 43.06 -25.96
CA THR A 36 8.96 44.47 -25.56
C THR A 36 7.84 44.55 -24.53
N ASN A 37 7.71 45.67 -23.80
CA ASN A 37 6.69 45.85 -22.76
C ASN A 37 6.69 44.70 -21.72
N VAL A 38 7.87 44.24 -21.32
CA VAL A 38 7.99 43.18 -20.31
C VAL A 38 7.57 43.76 -18.95
N ALA A 39 6.48 43.24 -18.41
CA ALA A 39 5.76 43.82 -17.29
C ALA A 39 5.16 42.71 -16.40
N LEU A 40 4.57 43.13 -15.30
CA LEU A 40 3.88 42.26 -14.35
C LEU A 40 2.42 42.72 -14.23
N SER A 41 1.50 41.77 -14.16
CA SER A 41 0.06 41.98 -13.95
C SER A 41 -0.41 41.18 -12.74
N GLY A 42 -1.45 41.67 -12.06
CA GLY A 42 -1.90 41.13 -10.77
C GLY A 42 -1.23 41.78 -9.55
N ILE A 43 -0.59 42.95 -9.71
CA ILE A 43 0.03 43.74 -8.64
C ILE A 43 -0.92 44.89 -8.27
N GLU A 44 -1.12 45.14 -6.98
CA GLU A 44 -1.85 46.31 -6.49
C GLU A 44 -0.98 47.59 -6.49
N GLN A 45 -1.56 48.74 -6.14
CA GLN A 45 -0.87 50.03 -6.23
C GLN A 45 0.25 50.18 -5.18
N GLY A 46 1.49 49.79 -5.52
CA GLY A 46 2.63 50.08 -4.64
C GLY A 46 4.00 49.45 -4.96
N ASP A 47 4.24 48.87 -6.14
CA ASP A 47 5.46 48.09 -6.45
C ASP A 47 5.73 46.95 -5.42
N GLN A 48 4.67 46.34 -4.87
CA GLN A 48 4.70 45.21 -3.93
C GLN A 48 3.71 44.09 -4.31
N ILE A 49 4.06 42.83 -4.02
CA ILE A 49 3.18 41.66 -4.12
C ILE A 49 3.15 40.93 -2.77
N GLN A 50 2.01 40.40 -2.35
CA GLN A 50 1.89 39.67 -1.08
C GLN A 50 2.26 38.17 -1.20
N SER A 51 2.71 37.59 -0.10
CA SER A 51 2.94 36.16 0.04
C SER A 51 1.64 35.37 -0.17
N GLY A 52 1.67 34.34 -1.02
CA GLY A 52 0.50 33.59 -1.48
C GLY A 52 -0.19 34.14 -2.75
N GLN A 53 0.12 35.37 -3.15
CA GLN A 53 -0.43 36.01 -4.36
C GLN A 53 0.21 35.44 -5.62
N GLU A 54 -0.56 35.40 -6.71
CA GLU A 54 -0.10 34.96 -8.03
C GLU A 54 0.23 36.17 -8.91
N ALA A 55 1.50 36.28 -9.31
CA ALA A 55 1.98 37.30 -10.23
C ALA A 55 2.08 36.72 -11.65
N ILE A 56 1.71 37.52 -12.66
CA ILE A 56 1.71 37.08 -14.06
C ILE A 56 2.62 38.00 -14.89
N GLY A 57 3.67 37.41 -15.47
CA GLY A 57 4.60 38.03 -16.39
C GLY A 57 4.01 38.21 -17.78
N GLN A 58 3.95 39.46 -18.25
CA GLN A 58 3.44 39.82 -19.57
C GLN A 58 4.54 40.44 -20.43
N TYR A 59 4.39 40.32 -21.75
CA TYR A 59 5.28 40.92 -22.75
C TYR A 59 4.57 40.92 -24.12
N LYS A 60 5.09 41.74 -25.03
CA LYS A 60 4.74 41.71 -26.46
C LYS A 60 5.90 41.12 -27.25
N PHE A 61 5.66 39.99 -27.91
CA PHE A 61 6.56 39.39 -28.89
C PHE A 61 6.51 40.15 -30.22
N ASN A 62 7.68 40.44 -30.79
CA ASN A 62 7.81 41.02 -32.13
C ASN A 62 8.83 40.19 -32.91
N SER A 63 8.42 39.61 -34.04
CA SER A 63 9.31 38.95 -35.00
C SER A 63 9.31 39.69 -36.33
N THR A 64 10.47 39.77 -36.96
CA THR A 64 10.65 40.23 -38.34
C THR A 64 11.31 39.15 -39.22
N SER A 65 11.27 37.90 -38.76
CA SER A 65 11.62 36.73 -39.57
C SER A 65 10.62 36.51 -40.70
N VAL A 66 11.08 35.82 -41.75
CA VAL A 66 10.22 35.26 -42.78
C VAL A 66 10.52 33.75 -42.86
N PRO A 67 9.55 32.85 -42.65
CA PRO A 67 8.15 33.13 -42.31
C PRO A 67 8.00 33.85 -40.94
N PRO A 68 6.92 34.63 -40.74
CA PRO A 68 6.60 35.24 -39.47
C PRO A 68 6.53 34.19 -38.35
N GLY A 69 7.18 34.49 -37.23
CA GLY A 69 7.34 33.52 -36.15
C GLY A 69 6.10 33.31 -35.31
N LEU A 70 5.72 32.04 -35.09
CA LEU A 70 4.91 31.67 -33.94
C LEU A 70 5.76 31.80 -32.67
N ASP A 71 5.17 32.40 -31.64
CA ASP A 71 5.80 32.56 -30.33
C ASP A 71 6.00 31.17 -29.66
N ALA A 72 7.17 30.97 -29.06
CA ALA A 72 7.49 29.86 -28.17
C ALA A 72 8.53 30.29 -27.12
N SER A 73 8.47 31.57 -26.71
CA SER A 73 9.40 32.19 -25.77
C SER A 73 9.39 31.54 -24.39
N ILE A 74 10.48 31.65 -23.65
CA ILE A 74 10.62 31.05 -22.31
C ILE A 74 10.61 32.16 -21.26
N GLY A 75 9.55 32.18 -20.44
CA GLY A 75 9.43 33.01 -19.24
C GLY A 75 10.04 32.35 -18.00
N TYR A 76 10.63 33.14 -17.12
CA TYR A 76 11.16 32.74 -15.80
C TYR A 76 11.29 33.94 -14.86
N TRP A 77 11.59 33.67 -13.59
CA TRP A 77 11.59 34.65 -12.51
C TRP A 77 12.93 34.61 -11.77
N GLU A 78 13.47 35.77 -11.43
CA GLU A 78 14.78 35.88 -10.76
C GLU A 78 14.82 36.96 -9.68
N THR A 79 15.69 36.77 -8.70
CA THR A 79 15.96 37.73 -7.62
C THR A 79 16.90 38.86 -8.05
N GLU A 80 17.02 39.91 -7.24
CA GLU A 80 17.99 41.00 -7.45
C GLU A 80 19.46 40.50 -7.50
N ALA A 81 19.76 39.34 -6.88
CA ALA A 81 21.05 38.66 -6.96
C ALA A 81 21.28 37.83 -8.26
N GLY A 82 20.29 37.76 -9.17
CA GLY A 82 20.38 37.02 -10.43
C GLY A 82 20.13 35.51 -10.31
N MET A 83 19.63 35.03 -9.17
CA MET A 83 19.23 33.63 -8.99
C MET A 83 17.83 33.41 -9.56
N SER A 84 17.66 32.41 -10.43
CA SER A 84 16.36 32.03 -10.98
C SER A 84 15.58 31.17 -9.98
N ILE A 85 14.36 31.59 -9.63
CA ILE A 85 13.52 30.98 -8.58
C ILE A 85 12.29 30.24 -9.10
N HIS A 86 11.82 30.56 -10.32
CA HIS A 86 10.69 29.88 -10.95
C HIS A 86 10.77 29.95 -12.48
N ARG A 87 10.20 28.98 -13.19
CA ARG A 87 10.14 28.94 -14.67
C ARG A 87 8.69 28.83 -15.14
N GLY A 88 8.18 29.93 -15.68
CA GLY A 88 6.80 30.04 -16.14
C GLY A 88 6.41 31.50 -16.39
N PHE A 89 5.26 31.72 -17.03
CA PHE A 89 4.67 33.07 -17.20
C PHE A 89 3.79 33.49 -16.01
N LYS A 90 3.38 32.53 -15.17
CA LYS A 90 2.77 32.76 -13.86
C LYS A 90 3.79 32.40 -12.78
N TYR A 91 3.64 32.95 -11.58
CA TYR A 91 4.34 32.49 -10.38
C TYR A 91 3.50 32.83 -9.15
N ARG A 92 3.18 31.83 -8.33
CA ARG A 92 2.57 32.01 -7.01
C ARG A 92 3.68 32.11 -5.97
N ILE A 93 3.73 33.22 -5.25
CA ILE A 93 4.78 33.49 -4.29
C ILE A 93 4.52 32.69 -3.00
N PRO A 94 5.55 32.07 -2.39
CA PRO A 94 5.47 31.39 -1.11
C PRO A 94 4.65 32.14 -0.05
N LYS A 95 3.59 31.48 0.44
CA LYS A 95 2.64 31.96 1.46
C LYS A 95 3.19 31.94 2.90
N ASP A 96 4.37 31.37 3.11
CA ASP A 96 5.04 31.23 4.42
C ASP A 96 5.94 32.44 4.78
N ASN A 97 5.98 33.45 3.90
CA ASN A 97 6.87 34.61 3.97
C ASN A 97 8.37 34.32 3.75
N SER A 98 8.77 33.13 3.27
CA SER A 98 10.19 32.77 3.03
C SER A 98 10.91 33.67 2.02
N LEU A 99 10.18 34.24 1.06
CA LEU A 99 10.71 35.24 0.12
C LEU A 99 10.31 36.68 0.46
N ALA A 100 9.66 36.94 1.61
CA ALA A 100 9.28 38.30 2.01
C ALA A 100 10.53 39.17 2.24
N GLY A 101 10.46 40.42 1.82
CA GLY A 101 11.62 41.32 1.78
C GLY A 101 12.55 41.15 0.57
N ILE A 102 12.44 40.05 -0.19
CA ILE A 102 13.21 39.84 -1.42
C ILE A 102 12.54 40.60 -2.58
N ARG A 103 13.38 41.11 -3.49
CA ARG A 103 12.95 41.67 -4.77
C ARG A 103 13.09 40.67 -5.90
N ILE A 104 12.01 40.49 -6.65
CA ILE A 104 11.93 39.58 -7.80
C ILE A 104 11.52 40.31 -9.07
N ARG A 105 11.87 39.76 -10.24
CA ARG A 105 11.37 40.24 -11.54
C ARG A 105 11.04 39.07 -12.47
N PHE A 106 10.15 39.32 -13.42
CA PHE A 106 9.90 38.42 -14.54
C PHE A 106 10.88 38.72 -15.69
N CYS A 107 11.39 37.67 -16.32
CA CYS A 107 12.26 37.73 -17.49
C CYS A 107 11.77 36.76 -18.57
N VAL A 108 11.95 37.16 -19.83
CA VAL A 108 11.60 36.35 -21.00
C VAL A 108 12.76 36.33 -21.99
N ILE A 109 13.07 35.15 -22.51
CA ILE A 109 13.93 34.97 -23.70
C ILE A 109 12.99 34.74 -24.88
N PRO A 110 12.87 35.71 -25.82
CA PRO A 110 11.96 35.59 -26.95
C PRO A 110 12.44 34.49 -27.90
N PHE A 111 11.56 33.57 -28.29
CA PHE A 111 11.94 32.45 -29.17
C PHE A 111 10.93 32.27 -30.30
N ASN A 112 11.43 32.26 -31.53
CA ASN A 112 10.64 32.04 -32.74
C ASN A 112 10.60 30.54 -33.06
N ARG A 113 9.41 29.94 -32.99
CA ARG A 113 9.19 28.51 -33.23
C ARG A 113 9.47 28.08 -34.67
N ALA A 114 9.28 28.99 -35.64
CA ALA A 114 9.30 28.70 -37.07
C ALA A 114 10.72 28.64 -37.66
N ASP A 115 11.61 29.56 -37.24
CA ASP A 115 13.03 29.57 -37.65
C ASP A 115 14.00 29.13 -36.54
N ARG A 116 13.47 28.75 -35.38
CA ARG A 116 14.16 28.29 -34.17
C ARG A 116 15.19 29.28 -33.61
N LYS A 117 15.03 30.59 -33.82
CA LYS A 117 15.92 31.61 -33.26
C LYS A 117 15.43 32.15 -31.92
N ALA A 118 16.35 32.15 -30.94
CA ALA A 118 16.26 32.95 -29.73
C ALA A 118 16.69 34.40 -30.01
N GLY A 119 16.08 35.35 -29.29
CA GLY A 119 16.59 36.72 -29.13
C GLY A 119 17.11 36.97 -27.72
N GLU A 120 17.43 38.23 -27.43
CA GLU A 120 18.02 38.64 -26.16
C GLU A 120 17.02 38.64 -25.00
N LYS A 121 17.50 38.31 -23.80
CA LYS A 121 16.75 38.38 -22.53
C LYS A 121 16.21 39.79 -22.31
N ALA A 122 14.90 39.91 -22.05
CA ALA A 122 14.26 41.15 -21.59
C ALA A 122 13.49 40.87 -20.29
N CYS A 123 13.45 41.85 -19.38
CA CYS A 123 12.86 41.67 -18.04
C CYS A 123 12.00 42.88 -17.63
N SER A 124 11.11 42.64 -16.67
CA SER A 124 10.37 43.68 -15.96
C SER A 124 11.26 44.47 -15.00
N LYS A 125 10.70 45.52 -14.37
CA LYS A 125 11.22 46.05 -13.11
C LYS A 125 11.23 44.97 -12.02
N TYR A 126 12.04 45.19 -10.99
CA TYR A 126 11.95 44.47 -9.72
C TYR A 126 10.75 44.94 -8.89
N VAL A 127 10.19 44.02 -8.11
CA VAL A 127 9.03 44.21 -7.21
C VAL A 127 9.30 43.49 -5.89
N LEU A 128 8.88 44.08 -4.78
CA LEU A 128 9.14 43.58 -3.41
C LEU A 128 8.02 42.62 -2.94
N ILE A 129 8.36 41.63 -2.10
CA ILE A 129 7.39 40.69 -1.51
C ILE A 129 7.04 41.07 -0.05
N SER A 130 5.75 41.02 0.32
CA SER A 130 5.19 41.44 1.62
C SER A 130 4.31 40.35 2.29
N PRO A 131 4.16 40.30 3.64
CA PRO A 131 3.55 39.15 4.37
C PRO A 131 2.03 39.23 4.69
N ILE A 132 1.41 38.12 5.16
CA ILE A 132 -0.07 37.99 5.43
C ILE A 132 -0.49 37.20 6.72
N TYR A 133 -1.81 37.17 7.07
CA TYR A 133 -2.45 36.66 8.33
C TYR A 133 -3.87 36.00 8.08
N PHE A 134 -4.58 35.28 9.01
CA PHE A 134 -5.64 34.24 8.67
C PHE A 134 -6.87 33.94 9.62
N ASN A 135 -8.03 33.41 9.10
CA ASN A 135 -9.22 32.66 9.68
C ASN A 135 -10.32 32.32 8.55
N ASP A 136 -11.55 31.70 8.57
CA ASP A 136 -12.59 31.00 9.45
C ASP A 136 -13.67 30.19 8.57
N THR A 137 -14.60 29.30 9.08
CA THR A 137 -15.46 28.27 8.32
C THR A 137 -16.86 27.78 8.93
N ASN A 138 -17.91 27.27 8.18
CA ASN A 138 -19.16 26.50 8.67
C ASN A 138 -20.15 25.85 7.58
N HIS A 139 -20.57 24.53 7.58
CA HIS A 139 -21.18 23.79 6.38
C HIS A 139 -22.24 22.63 6.57
N LEU A 140 -22.78 22.03 5.46
CA LEU A 140 -23.82 20.93 5.38
C LEU A 140 -23.61 19.86 4.25
N VAL A 141 -24.15 18.61 4.37
CA VAL A 141 -24.06 17.52 3.33
C VAL A 141 -25.38 16.75 3.05
N LYS A 142 -25.50 16.13 1.86
CA LYS A 142 -26.54 15.14 1.46
C LYS A 142 -26.00 14.03 0.54
N ILE A 143 -26.73 12.91 0.44
CA ILE A 143 -26.61 11.89 -0.62
C ILE A 143 -27.60 12.19 -1.76
N LEU A 144 -27.21 11.92 -3.00
CA LEU A 144 -28.02 12.07 -4.21
C LEU A 144 -28.59 10.71 -4.67
N SER A 145 -29.79 10.36 -4.19
CA SER A 145 -30.54 9.21 -4.72
C SER A 145 -31.19 9.54 -6.08
N ASN A 146 -31.08 8.62 -7.05
CA ASN A 146 -31.62 8.79 -8.39
C ASN A 146 -33.04 8.21 -8.48
N ALA A 147 -34.06 9.07 -8.53
CA ALA A 147 -35.48 8.68 -8.50
C ALA A 147 -35.97 7.80 -9.68
N TYR A 148 -35.09 7.37 -10.59
CA TYR A 148 -35.36 6.47 -11.72
C TYR A 148 -34.65 5.11 -11.64
N SER A 149 -33.74 4.90 -10.68
CA SER A 149 -33.06 3.62 -10.44
C SER A 149 -33.00 3.37 -8.93
N PRO A 150 -33.60 2.29 -8.40
CA PRO A 150 -33.47 1.97 -6.99
C PRO A 150 -32.01 1.73 -6.64
N GLU A 151 -31.62 1.98 -5.40
CA GLU A 151 -30.27 1.70 -4.94
C GLU A 151 -30.04 0.17 -4.94
N GLU A 152 -29.18 -0.32 -5.84
CA GLU A 152 -28.85 -1.74 -6.05
C GLU A 152 -27.34 -1.96 -5.86
N VAL A 153 -26.93 -3.10 -5.31
CA VAL A 153 -25.52 -3.50 -5.17
C VAL A 153 -24.79 -3.36 -6.53
N GLY A 154 -23.59 -2.79 -6.50
CA GLY A 154 -22.82 -2.41 -7.70
C GLY A 154 -23.13 -1.00 -8.24
N SER A 155 -24.07 -0.26 -7.65
CA SER A 155 -24.34 1.15 -8.02
C SER A 155 -23.52 2.14 -7.19
N GLU A 156 -23.28 3.34 -7.73
CA GLU A 156 -22.58 4.44 -7.04
C GLU A 156 -23.57 5.42 -6.38
N LEU A 157 -23.39 5.66 -5.07
CA LEU A 157 -24.00 6.78 -4.36
C LEU A 157 -23.08 8.01 -4.44
N LEU A 158 -23.63 9.15 -4.85
CA LEU A 158 -22.91 10.43 -4.93
C LEU A 158 -23.31 11.36 -3.78
N THR A 159 -22.38 12.16 -3.27
CA THR A 159 -22.67 13.21 -2.27
C THR A 159 -22.78 14.60 -2.87
N PHE A 160 -23.42 15.50 -2.13
CA PHE A 160 -23.52 16.92 -2.43
C PHE A 160 -23.38 17.73 -1.15
N VAL A 161 -22.44 18.68 -1.14
CA VAL A 161 -22.09 19.53 0.02
C VAL A 161 -22.39 20.98 -0.32
N VAL A 162 -23.00 21.70 0.62
CA VAL A 162 -23.28 23.14 0.49
C VAL A 162 -22.96 23.89 1.77
N ASP A 163 -22.66 25.18 1.64
CA ASP A 163 -22.56 26.10 2.76
C ASP A 163 -23.94 26.57 3.26
N LYS A 164 -23.93 27.51 4.22
CA LYS A 164 -25.14 28.11 4.78
C LYS A 164 -25.95 28.99 3.82
N ASP A 165 -25.36 29.43 2.70
CA ASP A 165 -26.00 30.28 1.69
C ASP A 165 -26.52 29.45 0.50
N GLY A 166 -26.13 28.17 0.42
CA GLY A 166 -26.56 27.18 -0.58
C GLY A 166 -25.57 26.98 -1.72
N GLU A 167 -24.36 27.53 -1.61
CA GLU A 167 -23.29 27.42 -2.61
C GLU A 167 -22.34 26.27 -2.29
N ALA A 168 -21.55 25.83 -3.27
CA ALA A 168 -20.48 24.87 -3.03
C ALA A 168 -19.36 25.51 -2.19
N PRO A 169 -18.95 24.91 -1.04
CA PRO A 169 -17.88 25.46 -0.20
C PRO A 169 -16.51 25.44 -0.90
N ASN A 170 -15.59 26.25 -0.39
CA ASN A 170 -14.18 26.30 -0.86
C ASN A 170 -13.26 25.40 -0.01
N GLU A 171 -13.81 24.88 1.08
CA GLU A 171 -13.21 24.03 2.08
C GLU A 171 -13.16 22.56 1.62
N GLU A 172 -12.08 21.87 1.91
CA GLU A 172 -11.92 20.45 1.60
C GLU A 172 -12.46 19.59 2.76
N PHE A 173 -13.31 18.61 2.45
CA PHE A 173 -13.85 17.66 3.41
C PHE A 173 -13.37 16.24 3.11
N THR A 174 -13.10 15.48 4.16
CA THR A 174 -13.14 14.02 4.08
C THR A 174 -14.54 13.57 4.44
N TYR A 175 -14.99 12.52 3.77
CA TYR A 175 -16.26 11.88 4.07
C TYR A 175 -16.04 10.76 5.08
N ARG A 176 -17.13 10.19 5.57
CA ARG A 176 -17.15 8.98 6.38
C ARG A 176 -18.49 8.31 6.15
N TRP A 177 -18.50 7.21 5.43
CA TRP A 177 -19.73 6.45 5.16
C TRP A 177 -20.10 5.54 6.33
N LEU A 178 -21.40 5.27 6.48
CA LEU A 178 -21.96 4.45 7.54
C LEU A 178 -23.00 3.47 6.97
N ARG A 179 -23.06 2.26 7.53
CA ARG A 179 -23.97 1.15 7.22
C ARG A 179 -24.71 0.77 8.50
N ASP A 180 -26.05 0.85 8.51
CA ASP A 180 -26.91 0.74 9.70
C ASP A 180 -26.36 1.59 10.89
N GLY A 181 -25.92 2.82 10.60
CA GLY A 181 -25.30 3.73 11.58
C GLY A 181 -23.87 3.37 12.04
N GLN A 182 -23.25 2.30 11.54
CA GLN A 182 -21.87 1.91 11.87
C GLN A 182 -20.89 2.38 10.79
N ILE A 183 -19.72 2.88 11.17
CA ILE A 183 -18.72 3.41 10.23
C ILE A 183 -18.20 2.31 9.30
N ILE A 184 -18.26 2.53 7.98
CA ILE A 184 -17.63 1.66 6.98
C ILE A 184 -16.13 2.02 6.92
N PRO A 185 -15.19 1.11 7.24
CA PRO A 185 -13.77 1.45 7.31
C PRO A 185 -13.19 1.86 5.95
N ASN A 186 -12.31 2.87 5.95
CA ASN A 186 -11.62 3.44 4.78
C ASN A 186 -12.50 4.18 3.75
N GLU A 187 -13.82 4.07 3.83
CA GLU A 187 -14.76 4.77 2.94
C GLU A 187 -14.89 6.25 3.30
N ASN A 188 -13.99 7.03 2.71
CA ASN A 188 -13.76 8.46 2.99
C ASN A 188 -14.00 9.37 1.76
N GLN A 189 -14.48 8.82 0.64
CA GLN A 189 -14.65 9.51 -0.64
C GLN A 189 -16.00 10.23 -0.78
N ALA A 190 -16.07 11.20 -1.70
CA ALA A 190 -17.29 11.94 -2.03
C ALA A 190 -18.35 11.09 -2.78
N SER A 191 -18.03 9.84 -3.10
CA SER A 191 -18.96 8.81 -3.56
C SER A 191 -18.67 7.49 -2.86
N TYR A 192 -19.62 6.55 -2.92
CA TYR A 192 -19.49 5.20 -2.39
C TYR A 192 -20.11 4.19 -3.35
N TRP A 193 -19.40 3.10 -3.63
CA TRP A 193 -19.89 2.02 -4.48
C TRP A 193 -20.50 0.92 -3.60
N LEU A 194 -21.78 0.64 -3.82
CA LEU A 194 -22.54 -0.32 -3.03
C LEU A 194 -21.99 -1.72 -3.21
N THR A 195 -21.66 -2.37 -2.10
CA THR A 195 -21.06 -3.70 -2.02
C THR A 195 -22.11 -4.76 -1.66
N VAL A 196 -21.78 -6.04 -1.82
CA VAL A 196 -22.67 -7.14 -1.42
C VAL A 196 -23.02 -7.12 0.08
N ASP A 197 -22.18 -6.52 0.93
CA ASP A 197 -22.44 -6.36 2.37
C ASP A 197 -23.43 -5.23 2.69
N ASP A 198 -23.84 -4.43 1.69
CA ASP A 198 -24.89 -3.43 1.81
C ASP A 198 -26.28 -3.99 1.47
N GLU A 199 -26.39 -5.24 0.97
CA GLU A 199 -27.69 -5.86 0.62
C GLU A 199 -28.65 -5.85 1.82
N GLY A 200 -29.80 -5.19 1.67
CA GLY A 200 -30.79 -5.00 2.73
C GLY A 200 -30.41 -3.99 3.82
N LYS A 201 -29.34 -3.19 3.64
CA LYS A 201 -28.81 -2.21 4.61
C LYS A 201 -29.17 -0.77 4.32
N HIS A 202 -29.09 0.07 5.35
CA HIS A 202 -29.26 1.52 5.25
C HIS A 202 -27.91 2.23 5.25
N ILE A 203 -27.71 3.19 4.35
CA ILE A 203 -26.44 3.89 4.14
C ILE A 203 -26.58 5.39 4.45
N SER A 204 -25.60 5.98 5.14
CA SER A 204 -25.48 7.43 5.36
C SER A 204 -24.03 7.91 5.25
N VAL A 205 -23.81 9.22 5.22
CA VAL A 205 -22.47 9.82 5.13
C VAL A 205 -22.33 11.05 6.01
N CYS A 206 -21.17 11.20 6.65
CA CYS A 206 -20.78 12.40 7.37
C CYS A 206 -19.61 13.13 6.68
N ILE A 207 -19.58 14.46 6.79
CA ILE A 207 -18.43 15.30 6.38
C ILE A 207 -17.63 15.77 7.59
N ILE A 208 -16.32 15.74 7.42
CA ILE A 208 -15.31 16.15 8.41
C ILE A 208 -14.38 17.14 7.70
N ASP A 209 -14.13 18.29 8.33
CA ASP A 209 -13.24 19.33 7.80
C ASP A 209 -11.78 18.84 7.82
N LEU A 210 -11.09 18.90 6.68
CA LEU A 210 -9.70 18.41 6.56
C LEU A 210 -8.64 19.34 7.19
N THR A 211 -9.02 20.56 7.59
CA THR A 211 -8.13 21.54 8.24
C THR A 211 -8.25 21.50 9.76
N THR A 212 -9.44 21.21 10.29
CA THR A 212 -9.70 21.16 11.75
C THR A 212 -9.91 19.75 12.31
N GLU A 213 -10.06 18.73 11.45
CA GLU A 213 -10.38 17.33 11.78
C GLU A 213 -11.72 17.15 12.54
N THR A 214 -12.58 18.17 12.57
CA THR A 214 -13.88 18.13 13.25
C THR A 214 -15.00 17.64 12.35
N LEU A 215 -15.88 16.78 12.88
CA LEU A 215 -17.18 16.46 12.28
C LEU A 215 -18.01 17.74 12.08
N VAL A 216 -18.51 17.96 10.87
CA VAL A 216 -19.25 19.16 10.49
C VAL A 216 -20.75 18.88 10.34
N SER A 217 -21.12 17.82 9.62
CA SER A 217 -22.52 17.49 9.31
C SER A 217 -22.65 16.03 8.83
N CYS A 218 -23.87 15.49 8.80
CA CYS A 218 -24.19 14.17 8.25
C CYS A 218 -25.49 14.19 7.46
N SER A 219 -25.65 13.24 6.54
CA SER A 219 -26.89 13.02 5.79
C SER A 219 -27.93 12.23 6.58
N GLU A 220 -29.16 12.22 6.07
CA GLU A 220 -30.14 11.16 6.36
C GLU A 220 -29.66 9.81 5.77
N GLU A 221 -30.31 8.71 6.16
CA GLU A 221 -30.07 7.36 5.63
C GLU A 221 -30.84 7.08 4.32
N THR A 222 -30.33 6.17 3.50
CA THR A 222 -31.01 5.63 2.30
C THR A 222 -32.18 4.70 2.67
N ASN A 223 -32.93 4.26 1.65
CA ASN A 223 -33.70 3.01 1.75
C ASN A 223 -32.76 1.80 1.90
N ALA A 224 -33.32 0.64 2.21
CA ALA A 224 -32.59 -0.62 2.18
C ALA A 224 -32.11 -0.94 0.75
N ILE A 225 -30.82 -1.23 0.57
CA ILE A 225 -30.22 -1.51 -0.75
C ILE A 225 -30.75 -2.85 -1.31
N ASN A 226 -30.97 -2.88 -2.62
CA ASN A 226 -31.46 -4.04 -3.35
C ASN A 226 -30.31 -4.96 -3.79
N ALA A 227 -30.55 -6.26 -3.77
CA ALA A 227 -29.61 -7.27 -4.23
C ALA A 227 -29.30 -7.15 -5.74
N ALA A 228 -28.04 -7.35 -6.13
CA ALA A 228 -27.64 -7.37 -7.54
C ALA A 228 -28.28 -8.54 -8.31
N THR A 229 -28.42 -8.38 -9.63
CA THR A 229 -28.88 -9.45 -10.54
C THR A 229 -27.77 -9.93 -11.48
N GLY A 230 -27.49 -11.23 -11.47
CA GLY A 230 -26.42 -11.84 -12.27
C GLY A 230 -26.58 -13.34 -12.49
N THR A 231 -25.62 -14.17 -12.04
CA THR A 231 -25.60 -15.62 -12.29
C THR A 231 -26.07 -16.43 -11.08
N ALA A 232 -26.19 -17.75 -11.27
CA ALA A 232 -26.60 -18.69 -10.22
C ALA A 232 -25.41 -19.56 -9.82
N PRO A 233 -25.21 -19.84 -8.52
CA PRO A 233 -24.03 -20.53 -8.03
C PRO A 233 -23.97 -22.00 -8.47
N PHE A 234 -22.77 -22.57 -8.45
CA PHE A 234 -22.55 -24.00 -8.64
C PHE A 234 -21.48 -24.53 -7.66
N VAL A 235 -21.21 -25.83 -7.71
CA VAL A 235 -20.22 -26.49 -6.84
C VAL A 235 -19.29 -27.41 -7.62
N VAL A 236 -18.05 -27.50 -7.15
CA VAL A 236 -17.08 -28.51 -7.56
C VAL A 236 -16.91 -29.50 -6.41
N ILE A 237 -17.54 -30.66 -6.51
CA ILE A 237 -17.49 -31.70 -5.46
C ILE A 237 -16.25 -32.59 -5.69
N LYS A 238 -15.46 -32.86 -4.64
CA LYS A 238 -14.32 -33.76 -4.72
C LYS A 238 -14.79 -35.23 -4.87
N PRO A 239 -14.14 -36.06 -5.70
CA PRO A 239 -14.52 -37.46 -5.85
C PRO A 239 -14.43 -38.26 -4.53
N LEU A 240 -15.39 -39.18 -4.34
CA LEU A 240 -15.36 -40.13 -3.22
C LEU A 240 -14.13 -41.07 -3.32
N PRO A 241 -13.64 -41.63 -2.19
CA PRO A 241 -12.54 -42.60 -2.19
C PRO A 241 -12.80 -43.78 -3.14
N THR A 242 -11.78 -44.17 -3.90
CA THR A 242 -11.87 -45.30 -4.86
C THR A 242 -11.97 -46.67 -4.21
N GLN A 243 -11.78 -46.75 -2.89
CA GLN A 243 -12.10 -47.88 -2.03
C GLN A 243 -12.90 -47.34 -0.84
N VAL A 244 -14.13 -47.80 -0.68
CA VAL A 244 -14.98 -47.52 0.48
C VAL A 244 -15.18 -48.84 1.22
N GLU A 245 -14.89 -48.85 2.51
CA GLU A 245 -14.97 -50.03 3.37
C GLU A 245 -16.03 -49.81 4.47
N SER A 246 -16.62 -50.87 5.00
CA SER A 246 -17.57 -50.77 6.14
C SER A 246 -16.88 -50.13 7.36
N GLY A 247 -17.60 -49.30 8.09
CA GLY A 247 -17.07 -48.46 9.18
C GLY A 247 -16.47 -47.12 8.73
N ASN A 248 -16.28 -46.88 7.42
CA ASN A 248 -15.91 -45.56 6.91
C ASN A 248 -17.00 -44.52 7.25
N THR A 249 -16.61 -43.25 7.38
CA THR A 249 -17.55 -42.12 7.27
C THR A 249 -17.14 -41.29 6.07
N LEU A 250 -18.01 -41.20 5.07
CA LEU A 250 -17.83 -40.34 3.91
C LEU A 250 -18.34 -38.93 4.24
N VAL A 251 -17.70 -37.92 3.65
CA VAL A 251 -18.08 -36.50 3.78
C VAL A 251 -18.06 -35.88 2.38
N LEU A 252 -19.08 -35.08 2.05
CA LEU A 252 -19.07 -34.28 0.83
C LEU A 252 -18.18 -33.05 1.04
N ASP A 253 -16.94 -33.20 0.59
CA ASP A 253 -15.98 -32.11 0.41
C ASP A 253 -16.25 -31.44 -0.96
N TYR A 254 -16.56 -30.14 -0.95
CA TYR A 254 -16.92 -29.36 -2.13
C TYR A 254 -16.37 -27.93 -2.06
N GLU A 255 -16.25 -27.30 -3.21
CA GLU A 255 -15.92 -25.88 -3.39
C GLU A 255 -17.15 -25.18 -3.99
N PHE A 256 -17.69 -24.17 -3.32
CA PHE A 256 -18.72 -23.27 -3.86
C PHE A 256 -18.09 -22.32 -4.86
N VAL A 257 -18.72 -22.13 -6.02
CA VAL A 257 -18.23 -21.25 -7.08
C VAL A 257 -19.39 -20.44 -7.66
N ASP A 258 -19.17 -19.13 -7.75
CA ASP A 258 -20.09 -18.17 -8.36
C ASP A 258 -19.29 -17.20 -9.26
N PHE A 259 -19.88 -16.72 -10.36
CA PHE A 259 -19.16 -15.88 -11.33
C PHE A 259 -19.24 -14.38 -11.04
N ASP A 260 -20.23 -13.94 -10.27
CA ASP A 260 -20.40 -12.55 -9.80
C ASP A 260 -19.77 -12.36 -8.41
N ASN A 261 -19.28 -13.46 -7.81
CA ASN A 261 -18.64 -13.54 -6.51
C ASN A 261 -19.64 -13.34 -5.34
N ASP A 262 -20.86 -13.87 -5.49
CA ASP A 262 -21.81 -13.97 -4.39
C ASP A 262 -21.28 -14.85 -3.24
N LYS A 263 -21.67 -14.53 -2.01
CA LYS A 263 -21.32 -15.30 -0.80
C LYS A 263 -22.28 -16.49 -0.66
N GLU A 264 -21.82 -17.65 -0.19
CA GLU A 264 -22.66 -18.83 0.06
C GLU A 264 -23.55 -18.67 1.30
N ASP A 265 -24.81 -19.12 1.25
CA ASP A 265 -25.59 -19.41 2.47
C ASP A 265 -25.38 -20.87 2.90
N ILE A 266 -24.35 -21.07 3.72
CA ILE A 266 -23.96 -22.36 4.30
C ILE A 266 -25.06 -23.04 5.14
N ASN A 267 -26.12 -22.33 5.50
CA ASN A 267 -27.27 -22.87 6.24
C ASN A 267 -28.39 -23.37 5.31
N MET A 268 -28.35 -22.97 4.04
CA MET A 268 -29.36 -23.29 3.03
C MET A 268 -28.81 -24.21 1.92
N THR A 269 -27.50 -24.19 1.65
CA THR A 269 -26.81 -25.24 0.89
C THR A 269 -27.15 -26.62 1.45
N SER A 270 -27.60 -27.52 0.58
CA SER A 270 -28.29 -28.75 0.99
C SER A 270 -27.68 -30.02 0.38
N PHE A 271 -27.66 -31.08 1.19
CA PHE A 271 -26.98 -32.34 0.88
C PHE A 271 -27.97 -33.48 0.61
N SER A 272 -27.55 -34.47 -0.17
CA SER A 272 -28.34 -35.68 -0.47
C SER A 272 -27.45 -36.89 -0.71
N TRP A 273 -27.55 -37.92 0.13
CA TRP A 273 -26.92 -39.21 -0.11
C TRP A 273 -27.89 -40.19 -0.76
N PHE A 274 -27.42 -40.90 -1.79
CA PHE A 274 -28.19 -41.91 -2.51
C PHE A 274 -27.51 -43.28 -2.41
N ILE A 275 -28.28 -44.30 -2.01
CA ILE A 275 -27.85 -45.70 -1.95
C ILE A 275 -28.70 -46.50 -2.94
N ASP A 276 -28.04 -47.17 -3.89
CA ASP A 276 -28.66 -47.85 -5.04
C ASP A 276 -29.71 -46.98 -5.76
N GLY A 277 -29.45 -45.67 -5.85
CA GLY A 277 -30.34 -44.67 -6.47
C GLY A 277 -31.44 -44.10 -5.57
N ASN A 278 -31.59 -44.54 -4.32
CA ASN A 278 -32.61 -44.07 -3.39
C ASN A 278 -32.02 -43.05 -2.39
N ARG A 279 -32.62 -41.87 -2.26
CA ARG A 279 -32.17 -40.86 -1.27
C ARG A 279 -32.37 -41.42 0.15
N THR A 280 -31.30 -41.44 0.94
CA THR A 280 -31.27 -42.07 2.27
C THR A 280 -30.91 -41.10 3.40
N SER A 281 -30.03 -40.11 3.15
CA SER A 281 -29.71 -39.02 4.10
C SER A 281 -29.72 -37.66 3.40
N SER A 282 -29.85 -36.60 4.20
CA SER A 282 -29.72 -35.19 3.82
C SER A 282 -28.56 -34.46 4.51
N ASP A 283 -27.70 -35.19 5.22
CA ASP A 283 -26.55 -34.67 5.95
C ASP A 283 -25.32 -34.56 5.03
N GLN A 284 -24.35 -33.70 5.36
CA GLN A 284 -23.10 -33.59 4.58
C GLN A 284 -22.24 -34.86 4.64
N SER A 285 -22.43 -35.69 5.67
CA SER A 285 -21.71 -36.95 5.88
C SER A 285 -22.62 -38.18 5.88
N LEU A 286 -22.04 -39.34 5.58
CA LEU A 286 -22.70 -40.64 5.62
C LEU A 286 -21.76 -41.65 6.28
N HIS A 287 -22.18 -42.23 7.40
CA HIS A 287 -21.52 -43.39 7.98
C HIS A 287 -21.89 -44.65 7.18
N ILE A 288 -20.90 -45.49 6.89
CA ILE A 288 -21.05 -46.71 6.10
C ILE A 288 -21.14 -47.90 7.05
N ASP A 289 -22.29 -48.56 7.09
CA ASP A 289 -22.52 -49.75 7.92
C ASP A 289 -22.55 -51.05 7.08
N ASP A 290 -22.51 -52.20 7.74
CA ASP A 290 -22.47 -53.52 7.09
C ASP A 290 -23.70 -53.81 6.20
N SER A 291 -24.83 -53.13 6.39
CA SER A 291 -25.98 -53.24 5.49
C SER A 291 -25.75 -52.52 4.16
N MET A 292 -24.68 -51.73 4.02
CA MET A 292 -24.28 -51.03 2.80
C MET A 292 -23.28 -51.83 1.93
N LEU A 293 -22.77 -52.97 2.40
CA LEU A 293 -21.86 -53.84 1.64
C LEU A 293 -22.41 -54.19 0.24
N ASP A 294 -21.52 -54.20 -0.76
CA ASP A 294 -21.80 -54.40 -2.19
C ASP A 294 -22.77 -53.39 -2.86
N LYS A 295 -23.37 -52.45 -2.11
CA LYS A 295 -24.23 -51.40 -2.66
C LYS A 295 -23.43 -50.27 -3.29
N LYS A 296 -24.11 -49.52 -4.16
CA LYS A 296 -23.58 -48.30 -4.75
C LYS A 296 -24.01 -47.06 -3.95
N ILE A 297 -23.07 -46.13 -3.77
CA ILE A 297 -23.27 -44.88 -3.05
C ILE A 297 -22.79 -43.70 -3.90
N LYS A 298 -23.56 -42.60 -3.88
CA LYS A 298 -23.12 -41.26 -4.29
C LYS A 298 -23.71 -40.20 -3.38
N GLY A 299 -23.03 -39.06 -3.27
CA GLY A 299 -23.56 -37.88 -2.60
C GLY A 299 -23.75 -36.73 -3.57
N CYS A 300 -24.67 -35.82 -3.25
CA CYS A 300 -25.01 -34.65 -4.06
C CYS A 300 -25.17 -33.40 -3.20
N VAL A 301 -24.88 -32.24 -3.78
CA VAL A 301 -24.93 -30.90 -3.16
C VAL A 301 -25.74 -29.96 -4.06
N THR A 302 -26.62 -29.16 -3.46
CA THR A 302 -27.31 -28.04 -4.13
C THR A 302 -26.93 -26.75 -3.40
N PRO A 303 -26.18 -25.82 -4.03
CA PRO A 303 -25.73 -24.59 -3.39
C PRO A 303 -26.82 -23.50 -3.36
N TYR A 304 -26.73 -22.63 -2.37
CA TYR A 304 -27.52 -21.40 -2.27
C TYR A 304 -26.60 -20.21 -2.01
N SER A 305 -26.86 -19.05 -2.62
CA SER A 305 -26.16 -17.81 -2.29
C SER A 305 -26.91 -17.00 -1.25
N LEU A 306 -26.14 -16.35 -0.36
CA LEU A 306 -26.59 -15.43 0.66
C LEU A 306 -26.84 -14.03 0.06
N THR A 307 -25.97 -13.58 -0.83
CA THR A 307 -26.04 -12.29 -1.56
C THR A 307 -26.57 -12.52 -2.99
N GLY A 308 -26.92 -11.44 -3.71
CA GLY A 308 -27.28 -11.42 -5.14
C GLY A 308 -28.45 -12.31 -5.57
N TRP A 309 -28.64 -12.48 -6.90
CA TRP A 309 -29.71 -13.32 -7.48
C TRP A 309 -29.31 -13.89 -8.86
N PRO A 310 -29.63 -15.17 -9.14
CA PRO A 310 -30.55 -16.04 -8.39
C PRO A 310 -29.93 -16.84 -7.23
N LYS A 311 -30.58 -16.79 -6.05
CA LYS A 311 -30.17 -17.40 -4.77
C LYS A 311 -29.92 -18.93 -4.74
N SER A 312 -30.05 -19.68 -5.85
CA SER A 312 -30.05 -21.15 -5.85
C SER A 312 -29.43 -21.72 -7.13
N GLY A 313 -28.50 -22.66 -6.97
CA GLY A 313 -27.87 -23.40 -8.07
C GLY A 313 -28.56 -24.71 -8.46
N GLU A 314 -27.95 -25.43 -9.41
CA GLU A 314 -28.34 -26.81 -9.75
C GLU A 314 -27.70 -27.84 -8.79
N MET A 315 -28.36 -29.00 -8.65
CA MET A 315 -27.85 -30.11 -7.83
C MET A 315 -26.77 -30.90 -8.59
N ILE A 316 -25.54 -30.89 -8.08
CA ILE A 316 -24.40 -31.65 -8.61
C ILE A 316 -24.17 -32.90 -7.75
N CYS A 317 -23.67 -33.99 -8.34
CA CYS A 317 -23.43 -35.26 -7.66
C CYS A 317 -22.03 -35.82 -7.92
N THR A 318 -21.53 -36.64 -6.99
CA THR A 318 -20.36 -37.49 -7.22
C THR A 318 -20.67 -38.65 -8.17
N GLU A 319 -19.62 -39.22 -8.76
CA GLU A 319 -19.69 -40.58 -9.33
C GLU A 319 -20.10 -41.63 -8.27
N GLU A 320 -20.58 -42.78 -8.73
CA GLU A 320 -21.00 -43.89 -7.87
C GLU A 320 -19.82 -44.80 -7.48
N VAL A 321 -19.65 -45.03 -6.18
CA VAL A 321 -18.65 -45.96 -5.61
C VAL A 321 -19.34 -47.17 -4.96
N THR A 322 -18.68 -48.33 -4.95
CA THR A 322 -19.17 -49.56 -4.32
C THR A 322 -18.51 -49.78 -2.96
N VAL A 323 -19.26 -50.22 -1.95
CA VAL A 323 -18.72 -50.58 -0.63
C VAL A 323 -18.12 -51.99 -0.64
N HIS A 324 -16.96 -52.15 -0.01
CA HIS A 324 -16.21 -53.39 0.11
C HIS A 324 -16.09 -53.86 1.58
N ALA A 325 -15.79 -55.15 1.76
CA ALA A 325 -15.52 -55.74 3.07
C ALA A 325 -14.04 -55.59 3.47
N ILE A 326 -13.77 -55.43 4.77
CA ILE A 326 -12.42 -55.26 5.31
C ILE A 326 -11.65 -56.59 5.31
N PRO A 327 -10.33 -56.61 4.98
CA PRO A 327 -9.50 -57.80 5.07
C PRO A 327 -9.44 -58.39 6.49
N ASP A 328 -9.82 -59.66 6.61
CA ASP A 328 -10.06 -60.30 7.90
C ASP A 328 -8.79 -60.49 8.76
N GLY A 329 -8.86 -60.15 10.05
CA GLY A 329 -7.81 -60.40 11.05
C GLY A 329 -6.65 -59.39 11.08
N ILE A 330 -6.72 -58.30 10.30
CA ILE A 330 -5.65 -57.30 10.19
C ILE A 330 -6.12 -55.96 10.78
N PRO A 331 -5.42 -55.38 11.78
CA PRO A 331 -5.81 -54.10 12.36
C PRO A 331 -5.51 -52.95 11.38
N GLN A 332 -6.45 -52.00 11.29
CA GLN A 332 -6.37 -50.79 10.47
C GLN A 332 -6.37 -49.52 11.33
N ALA A 333 -5.76 -48.47 10.79
CA ALA A 333 -5.78 -47.12 11.36
C ALA A 333 -6.52 -46.20 10.38
N MET A 334 -7.71 -45.78 10.79
CA MET A 334 -8.64 -44.95 10.03
C MET A 334 -8.54 -43.49 10.53
N ASN A 335 -9.04 -42.53 9.76
CA ASN A 335 -9.14 -41.11 10.17
C ASN A 335 -7.85 -40.50 10.75
N VAL A 336 -6.69 -40.89 10.20
CA VAL A 336 -5.36 -40.47 10.69
C VAL A 336 -5.15 -38.97 10.47
N ALA A 337 -5.00 -38.21 11.55
CA ALA A 337 -4.90 -36.75 11.53
C ALA A 337 -3.82 -36.22 12.49
N ILE A 338 -3.42 -34.96 12.26
CA ILE A 338 -2.62 -34.14 13.17
C ILE A 338 -3.54 -33.07 13.75
N SER A 339 -3.65 -33.05 15.08
CA SER A 339 -4.37 -32.03 15.84
C SER A 339 -3.40 -31.12 16.60
N GLY A 340 -3.85 -29.90 16.92
CA GLY A 340 -3.03 -28.85 17.53
C GLY A 340 -2.52 -27.81 16.52
N HIS A 341 -2.09 -26.66 17.02
CA HIS A 341 -1.67 -25.53 16.21
C HIS A 341 -0.19 -25.70 15.79
N ARG A 342 0.14 -25.50 14.50
CA ARG A 342 1.45 -25.85 13.93
C ARG A 342 2.49 -24.72 14.05
N PHE A 343 2.61 -24.15 15.25
CA PHE A 343 3.52 -23.06 15.60
C PHE A 343 4.69 -23.52 16.50
N GLU A 344 5.79 -22.76 16.50
CA GLU A 344 6.91 -22.94 17.44
C GLU A 344 6.41 -23.08 18.88
N GLY A 345 6.92 -24.08 19.59
CA GLY A 345 6.60 -24.32 20.98
C GLY A 345 5.27 -25.02 21.18
N GLU A 346 4.38 -25.12 20.19
CA GLU A 346 3.07 -25.76 20.37
C GLU A 346 3.11 -27.30 20.31
N ARG A 347 2.14 -27.92 21.01
CA ARG A 347 2.04 -29.37 21.10
C ARG A 347 1.04 -29.92 20.07
N LEU A 348 1.57 -30.69 19.13
CA LEU A 348 0.81 -31.45 18.16
C LEU A 348 0.52 -32.86 18.67
N GLN A 349 -0.67 -33.37 18.39
CA GLN A 349 -1.17 -34.67 18.83
C GLN A 349 -1.65 -35.47 17.61
N GLY A 350 -1.14 -36.70 17.47
CA GLY A 350 -1.59 -37.63 16.45
C GLY A 350 -2.88 -38.33 16.89
N THR A 351 -3.85 -38.46 15.99
CA THR A 351 -5.13 -39.12 16.24
C THR A 351 -5.48 -40.05 15.09
N TYR A 352 -6.17 -41.15 15.39
CA TYR A 352 -6.67 -42.14 14.43
C TYR A 352 -7.72 -42.99 15.15
N ASP A 353 -8.60 -43.64 14.37
CA ASP A 353 -9.51 -44.66 14.86
C ASP A 353 -8.93 -46.05 14.58
N TYR A 354 -8.97 -46.95 15.56
CA TYR A 354 -8.56 -48.34 15.40
C TYR A 354 -9.74 -49.21 14.96
N TYR A 355 -9.54 -50.05 13.95
CA TYR A 355 -10.51 -51.05 13.51
C TYR A 355 -9.87 -52.43 13.32
N GLU A 356 -10.57 -53.51 13.68
CA GLU A 356 -10.24 -54.89 13.31
C GLU A 356 -11.53 -55.73 13.22
N SER A 357 -11.67 -56.57 12.19
CA SER A 357 -12.94 -57.25 11.85
C SER A 357 -13.45 -58.21 12.92
N ASN A 358 -12.56 -58.84 13.69
CA ASN A 358 -12.89 -59.78 14.77
C ASN A 358 -13.03 -59.09 16.14
N SER A 359 -12.98 -57.75 16.20
CA SER A 359 -12.99 -56.95 17.43
C SER A 359 -11.85 -57.31 18.42
N VAL A 360 -10.70 -57.77 17.92
CA VAL A 360 -9.49 -57.96 18.74
C VAL A 360 -9.00 -56.60 19.24
N PRO A 361 -8.86 -56.37 20.56
CA PRO A 361 -8.44 -55.07 21.08
C PRO A 361 -7.04 -54.63 20.62
N GLU A 362 -6.88 -53.32 20.49
CA GLU A 362 -5.59 -52.68 20.23
C GLU A 362 -4.58 -52.93 21.37
N THR A 363 -3.29 -52.89 21.01
CA THR A 363 -2.15 -52.96 21.95
C THR A 363 -1.32 -51.68 21.86
N GLN A 364 0.02 -51.74 21.91
CA GLN A 364 0.86 -50.54 21.77
C GLN A 364 1.21 -50.30 20.29
N SER A 365 0.36 -49.56 19.60
CA SER A 365 0.59 -49.10 18.22
C SER A 365 1.81 -48.17 18.12
N VAL A 366 2.45 -48.15 16.95
CA VAL A 366 3.77 -47.53 16.73
C VAL A 366 3.64 -46.18 16.04
N TYR A 367 4.25 -45.13 16.60
CA TYR A 367 4.19 -43.76 16.09
C TYR A 367 5.53 -43.28 15.53
N ARG A 368 5.48 -42.40 14.52
CA ARG A 368 6.65 -41.70 13.96
C ARG A 368 6.26 -40.29 13.51
N TRP A 369 7.00 -39.30 14.00
CA TRP A 369 6.96 -37.91 13.53
C TRP A 369 8.24 -37.56 12.78
N SER A 370 8.10 -36.91 11.63
CA SER A 370 9.23 -36.39 10.85
C SER A 370 8.97 -34.98 10.32
N ILE A 371 10.04 -34.17 10.29
CA ILE A 371 10.07 -32.84 9.66
C ILE A 371 10.68 -33.01 8.26
N ILE A 372 10.07 -32.39 7.27
CA ILE A 372 10.46 -32.48 5.86
C ILE A 372 10.85 -31.09 5.36
N HIS A 373 12.07 -30.95 4.85
CA HIS A 373 12.59 -29.73 4.21
C HIS A 373 13.08 -30.06 2.80
N GLY A 374 12.33 -29.63 1.78
CA GLY A 374 12.55 -30.08 0.41
C GLY A 374 12.43 -31.61 0.32
N ASP A 375 13.45 -32.26 -0.24
CA ASP A 375 13.53 -33.73 -0.36
C ASP A 375 14.09 -34.43 0.91
N ILE A 376 14.43 -33.68 1.98
CA ILE A 376 15.07 -34.22 3.18
C ILE A 376 14.03 -34.42 4.28
N GLU A 377 13.77 -35.68 4.63
CA GLU A 377 12.95 -36.08 5.79
C GLU A 377 13.83 -36.44 6.99
N LYS A 378 13.52 -35.89 8.16
CA LYS A 378 14.25 -36.10 9.42
C LYS A 378 13.29 -36.48 10.54
N ASP A 379 13.56 -37.58 11.23
CA ASP A 379 12.75 -38.04 12.36
C ASP A 379 12.99 -37.18 13.61
N VAL A 380 11.92 -36.89 14.34
CA VAL A 380 11.93 -35.99 15.52
C VAL A 380 11.20 -36.53 16.76
N SER A 381 10.30 -37.50 16.62
CA SER A 381 9.62 -38.15 17.76
C SER A 381 9.04 -39.51 17.39
N SER A 382 8.95 -40.42 18.36
CA SER A 382 8.21 -41.68 18.31
C SER A 382 7.07 -41.75 19.36
N GLU A 383 6.77 -40.64 20.01
CA GLU A 383 5.62 -40.48 20.90
C GLU A 383 4.33 -40.23 20.09
N PRO A 384 3.13 -40.44 20.65
CA PRO A 384 1.87 -40.04 20.00
C PRO A 384 1.70 -38.52 19.84
N TYR A 385 2.67 -37.72 20.29
CA TYR A 385 2.69 -36.26 20.21
C TYR A 385 4.08 -35.73 19.84
N TYR A 386 4.12 -34.47 19.42
CA TYR A 386 5.35 -33.70 19.23
C TYR A 386 5.18 -32.28 19.78
N ARG A 387 6.28 -31.61 20.13
CA ARG A 387 6.28 -30.16 20.41
C ARG A 387 7.25 -29.51 19.44
N LEU A 388 6.76 -28.60 18.60
CA LEU A 388 7.57 -27.93 17.57
C LEU A 388 8.69 -27.11 18.21
N GLN A 389 9.87 -27.12 17.57
CA GLN A 389 11.07 -26.40 18.00
C GLN A 389 11.33 -25.18 17.11
N ALA A 390 12.12 -24.21 17.61
CA ALA A 390 12.51 -23.00 16.87
C ALA A 390 13.13 -23.26 15.49
N GLY A 391 13.78 -24.42 15.30
CA GLY A 391 14.39 -24.82 14.03
C GLY A 391 13.45 -25.52 13.04
N ASP A 392 12.20 -25.80 13.43
CA ASP A 392 11.23 -26.49 12.59
C ASP A 392 10.35 -25.51 11.79
N GLU A 393 10.16 -24.28 12.27
CA GLU A 393 9.57 -23.18 11.49
C GLU A 393 10.57 -22.65 10.46
N ALA A 394 10.50 -23.16 9.23
CA ALA A 394 11.18 -22.56 8.10
C ALA A 394 10.33 -22.65 6.82
N LYS A 395 10.62 -21.77 5.87
CA LYS A 395 9.90 -21.64 4.60
C LYS A 395 9.78 -22.98 3.85
N GLY A 396 8.55 -23.47 3.72
CA GLY A 396 8.24 -24.69 3.00
C GLY A 396 8.45 -25.98 3.80
N ASN A 397 8.76 -25.91 5.09
CA ASN A 397 8.83 -27.09 5.95
C ASN A 397 7.44 -27.72 6.13
N LYS A 398 7.43 -29.05 6.21
CA LYS A 398 6.24 -29.86 6.48
C LYS A 398 6.49 -30.77 7.66
N ILE A 399 5.41 -31.16 8.35
CA ILE A 399 5.43 -32.18 9.39
C ILE A 399 4.58 -33.38 8.97
N ARG A 400 5.12 -34.57 9.16
CA ARG A 400 4.43 -35.85 8.92
C ARG A 400 4.23 -36.58 10.23
N PHE A 401 3.03 -37.11 10.42
CA PHE A 401 2.70 -38.11 11.43
C PHE A 401 2.38 -39.43 10.74
N CYS A 402 2.91 -40.53 11.27
CA CYS A 402 2.59 -41.88 10.86
C CYS A 402 2.23 -42.72 12.09
N VAL A 403 1.19 -43.55 11.95
CA VAL A 403 0.81 -44.59 12.91
C VAL A 403 0.81 -45.95 12.21
N THR A 404 1.28 -46.98 12.90
CA THR A 404 1.10 -48.39 12.50
C THR A 404 0.31 -49.10 13.60
N PRO A 405 -0.94 -49.52 13.33
CA PRO A 405 -1.80 -50.13 14.34
C PRO A 405 -1.31 -51.54 14.69
N GLN A 406 -1.43 -51.96 15.95
CA GLN A 406 -0.99 -53.28 16.39
C GLN A 406 -1.97 -53.92 17.38
N ASN A 407 -2.28 -55.20 17.17
CA ASN A 407 -3.05 -56.01 18.11
C ASN A 407 -2.20 -57.17 18.68
N SER A 408 -2.83 -58.06 19.46
CA SER A 408 -2.15 -59.18 20.13
C SER A 408 -1.64 -60.30 19.22
N HIS A 409 -1.96 -60.29 17.92
CA HIS A 409 -1.63 -61.32 16.93
C HIS A 409 -0.89 -60.76 15.71
N THR A 410 -1.26 -59.57 15.24
CA THR A 410 -0.83 -58.98 13.97
C THR A 410 -0.55 -57.48 14.09
N GLN A 411 0.30 -56.98 13.18
CA GLN A 411 0.57 -55.56 12.98
C GLN A 411 0.00 -55.15 11.61
N GLY A 412 -0.66 -54.00 11.54
CA GLY A 412 -1.18 -53.45 10.30
C GLY A 412 -0.12 -52.77 9.44
N LEU A 413 -0.56 -52.06 8.40
CA LEU A 413 0.32 -51.23 7.57
C LEU A 413 0.40 -49.79 8.11
N PRO A 414 1.54 -49.10 7.94
CA PRO A 414 1.67 -47.70 8.35
C PRO A 414 0.72 -46.81 7.53
N ARG A 415 -0.01 -45.94 8.22
CA ARG A 415 -0.85 -44.90 7.64
C ARG A 415 -0.33 -43.54 8.10
N CYS A 416 -0.20 -42.59 7.19
CA CYS A 416 0.46 -41.31 7.44
C CYS A 416 -0.36 -40.13 6.89
N VAL A 417 -0.22 -38.99 7.53
CA VAL A 417 -0.71 -37.67 7.10
C VAL A 417 0.45 -36.67 7.09
N THR A 418 0.42 -35.64 6.24
CA THR A 418 1.53 -34.68 6.10
C THR A 418 1.00 -33.26 5.89
N GLU A 419 1.27 -32.39 6.86
CA GLU A 419 0.78 -31.02 6.94
C GLU A 419 1.90 -30.01 6.71
N ASN A 420 1.55 -28.81 6.25
CA ASN A 420 2.51 -27.70 6.19
C ASN A 420 2.69 -27.09 7.60
N ILE A 421 3.92 -26.74 7.98
CA ILE A 421 4.19 -25.98 9.20
C ILE A 421 3.85 -24.50 8.95
N ALA A 422 3.49 -23.76 10.00
CA ALA A 422 3.16 -22.34 9.89
C ALA A 422 4.33 -21.53 9.29
N TRP A 423 4.04 -20.75 8.24
CA TRP A 423 4.98 -19.81 7.63
C TRP A 423 4.27 -18.57 7.07
N LEU A 424 4.97 -17.44 7.12
CA LEU A 424 4.54 -16.11 6.64
C LEU A 424 5.50 -15.60 5.55
N ASP A 425 4.99 -15.34 4.36
CA ASP A 425 5.75 -14.75 3.24
C ASP A 425 5.15 -13.39 2.83
N GLY A 426 5.81 -12.29 3.21
CA GLY A 426 5.35 -10.92 2.90
C GLY A 426 5.92 -10.36 1.59
N ALA A 427 5.11 -9.57 0.88
CA ALA A 427 5.45 -8.93 -0.39
C ALA A 427 4.78 -7.55 -0.55
N GLY A 428 5.39 -6.65 -1.34
CA GLY A 428 4.82 -5.33 -1.66
C GLY A 428 5.84 -4.19 -1.59
N GLU A 429 5.35 -2.95 -1.47
CA GLU A 429 6.18 -1.74 -1.42
C GLU A 429 5.96 -0.96 -0.11
N LEU A 430 6.97 -0.87 0.75
CA LEU A 430 6.89 -0.20 2.07
C LEU A 430 7.05 1.33 1.99
N LYS A 431 6.34 1.96 1.04
CA LYS A 431 6.35 3.40 0.70
C LYS A 431 4.94 3.99 0.76
N GLU A 432 4.82 5.32 0.81
CA GLU A 432 3.53 6.01 0.61
C GLU A 432 2.85 5.62 -0.73
N GLY A 433 1.56 5.29 -0.67
CA GLY A 433 0.80 4.76 -1.82
C GLY A 433 1.18 3.33 -2.22
N GLY A 434 1.93 2.63 -1.39
CA GLY A 434 2.20 1.20 -1.52
C GLY A 434 1.16 0.33 -0.78
N GLU A 435 1.19 -0.96 -1.09
CA GLU A 435 0.41 -2.01 -0.41
C GLU A 435 1.38 -3.11 0.03
N ILE A 436 1.15 -3.68 1.21
CA ILE A 436 1.79 -4.91 1.67
C ILE A 436 0.74 -5.99 1.80
N THR A 437 1.06 -7.14 1.20
CA THR A 437 0.29 -8.38 1.31
C THR A 437 1.14 -9.48 1.92
N ALA A 438 0.49 -10.48 2.47
CA ALA A 438 1.12 -11.63 3.09
C ALA A 438 0.44 -12.92 2.63
N THR A 439 1.25 -13.95 2.38
CA THR A 439 0.78 -15.31 2.13
C THR A 439 1.09 -16.14 3.37
N LEU A 440 0.05 -16.72 3.98
CA LEU A 440 0.21 -17.73 5.02
C LEU A 440 0.30 -19.13 4.41
N THR A 441 0.94 -20.04 5.13
CA THR A 441 1.02 -21.47 4.78
C THR A 441 1.04 -22.26 6.07
N GLY A 442 0.28 -23.35 6.17
CA GLY A 442 0.28 -24.24 7.34
C GLY A 442 -0.42 -23.72 8.60
N TYR A 443 -0.85 -22.46 8.63
CA TYR A 443 -1.72 -21.91 9.67
C TYR A 443 -3.05 -22.71 9.76
N PRO A 444 -3.67 -22.81 10.95
CA PRO A 444 -5.05 -23.25 11.10
C PRO A 444 -6.02 -22.15 10.65
N GLU A 445 -7.32 -22.43 10.64
CA GLU A 445 -8.34 -21.40 10.43
C GLU A 445 -8.29 -20.32 11.52
N PHE A 446 -8.61 -19.10 11.15
CA PHE A 446 -8.62 -17.94 12.04
C PHE A 446 -9.81 -17.02 11.72
N ARG A 447 -10.28 -16.27 12.71
CA ARG A 447 -11.46 -15.40 12.61
C ARG A 447 -11.11 -14.01 12.11
N GLN A 448 -9.96 -13.47 12.53
CA GLN A 448 -9.50 -12.14 12.16
C GLN A 448 -7.99 -12.15 11.90
N SER A 449 -7.51 -11.24 11.05
CA SER A 449 -6.09 -10.99 10.87
C SER A 449 -5.79 -9.50 10.88
N TYR A 450 -4.72 -9.10 11.57
CA TYR A 450 -4.43 -7.70 11.78
C TYR A 450 -2.94 -7.42 11.87
N TRP A 451 -2.55 -6.22 11.44
CA TRP A 451 -1.16 -5.80 11.38
C TRP A 451 -0.76 -4.96 12.60
N LEU A 452 0.39 -5.23 13.19
CA LEU A 452 1.01 -4.43 14.26
C LEU A 452 2.37 -3.89 13.82
N SER A 453 2.82 -2.83 14.49
CA SER A 453 4.26 -2.58 14.64
C SER A 453 4.72 -3.07 16.01
N THR A 454 5.99 -3.47 16.13
CA THR A 454 6.59 -3.91 17.40
C THR A 454 6.75 -2.78 18.45
N ASN A 455 6.27 -1.56 18.17
CA ASN A 455 6.16 -0.48 19.13
C ASN A 455 5.04 -0.72 20.16
N LYS A 456 5.41 -1.22 21.35
CA LYS A 456 4.49 -1.50 22.47
C LYS A 456 3.68 -0.29 22.98
N SER A 457 4.04 0.94 22.59
CA SER A 457 3.28 2.15 22.94
C SER A 457 2.04 2.36 22.06
N ALA A 458 1.92 1.65 20.93
CA ALA A 458 0.80 1.78 20.01
C ALA A 458 -0.12 0.57 20.12
N VAL A 459 -1.28 0.76 20.76
CA VAL A 459 -2.23 -0.30 21.17
C VAL A 459 -3.28 -0.59 20.09
N PHE A 460 -3.13 -0.09 18.86
CA PHE A 460 -4.11 -0.23 17.79
C PHE A 460 -3.48 -0.85 16.53
N PRO A 461 -4.17 -1.77 15.84
CA PRO A 461 -3.70 -2.31 14.57
C PRO A 461 -3.57 -1.28 13.45
N LEU A 462 -2.62 -1.53 12.55
CA LEU A 462 -2.35 -0.75 11.33
C LEU A 462 -3.42 -0.99 10.25
N ALA A 463 -3.94 -2.22 10.20
CA ALA A 463 -5.02 -2.69 9.35
C ALA A 463 -5.62 -3.95 10.00
N ILE A 464 -6.92 -4.19 9.79
CA ILE A 464 -7.68 -5.33 10.34
C ILE A 464 -8.50 -5.94 9.21
N SER A 465 -8.62 -7.26 9.18
CA SER A 465 -9.66 -7.99 8.48
C SER A 465 -10.44 -8.78 9.51
N THR A 466 -11.75 -8.53 9.58
CA THR A 466 -12.70 -9.30 10.39
C THR A 466 -13.35 -10.44 9.61
N GLU A 467 -12.95 -10.64 8.35
CA GLU A 467 -13.34 -11.81 7.56
C GLU A 467 -12.51 -13.03 7.96
N PRO A 468 -13.15 -14.17 8.30
CA PRO A 468 -12.46 -15.41 8.60
C PRO A 468 -11.54 -15.85 7.46
N ASN A 469 -10.34 -16.33 7.79
CA ASN A 469 -9.30 -16.79 6.87
C ASN A 469 -8.77 -15.74 5.86
N THR A 470 -9.32 -14.51 5.79
CA THR A 470 -8.81 -13.43 4.94
C THR A 470 -7.64 -12.70 5.59
N ILE A 471 -6.54 -12.52 4.84
CA ILE A 471 -5.39 -11.70 5.26
C ILE A 471 -5.66 -10.23 4.98
N SER A 472 -5.60 -9.39 6.02
CA SER A 472 -5.68 -7.94 5.86
C SER A 472 -4.55 -7.41 4.96
N ARG A 473 -4.91 -6.47 4.08
CA ARG A 473 -3.95 -5.72 3.26
C ARG A 473 -3.48 -4.51 4.07
N LEU A 474 -2.17 -4.32 4.18
CA LEU A 474 -1.62 -3.13 4.83
C LEU A 474 -1.33 -2.06 3.78
N LEU A 475 -2.31 -1.17 3.59
CA LEU A 475 -2.20 0.01 2.72
C LEU A 475 -1.35 1.09 3.41
N ILE A 476 -0.32 1.58 2.71
CA ILE A 476 0.65 2.52 3.27
C ILE A 476 0.23 3.96 2.93
N GLY A 477 -0.76 4.47 3.67
CA GLY A 477 -1.32 5.81 3.46
C GLY A 477 -0.41 6.95 3.94
N PRO A 478 -0.58 8.19 3.41
CA PRO A 478 0.09 9.39 3.93
C PRO A 478 -0.31 9.66 5.39
N THR A 479 -1.51 9.23 5.78
CA THR A 479 -2.11 9.37 7.10
C THR A 479 -2.05 8.09 7.93
N LEU A 480 -1.03 7.24 7.74
CA LEU A 480 -0.47 6.45 8.84
C LEU A 480 0.43 7.39 9.67
N PRO A 481 -0.03 7.92 10.82
CA PRO A 481 0.70 8.96 11.54
C PRO A 481 1.67 8.29 12.51
N SER A 482 1.15 7.60 13.51
CA SER A 482 1.78 7.02 14.71
C SER A 482 2.93 6.00 14.52
N PHE A 483 3.45 5.79 13.30
CA PHE A 483 4.29 4.64 12.97
C PHE A 483 5.54 4.90 12.12
N ILE A 484 6.02 6.14 11.97
CA ILE A 484 7.31 6.39 11.29
C ILE A 484 8.55 6.04 12.16
N ASN A 485 8.40 5.31 13.27
CA ASN A 485 9.49 4.97 14.20
C ASN A 485 10.45 3.86 13.73
N LEU A 486 10.38 3.46 12.45
CA LEU A 486 11.26 2.49 11.80
C LEU A 486 11.41 1.16 12.57
N ARG A 487 10.32 0.70 13.19
CA ARG A 487 10.23 -0.58 13.90
C ARG A 487 9.72 -1.69 12.98
N ALA A 488 9.99 -2.94 13.35
CA ALA A 488 9.52 -4.11 12.62
C ALA A 488 7.99 -4.18 12.60
N ILE A 489 7.45 -4.80 11.55
CA ILE A 489 6.01 -4.99 11.35
C ILE A 489 5.67 -6.46 11.59
N SER A 490 4.57 -6.75 12.28
CA SER A 490 4.05 -8.11 12.47
C SER A 490 2.66 -8.25 11.84
N LEU A 491 2.39 -9.41 11.27
CA LEU A 491 1.02 -9.88 11.03
C LEU A 491 0.62 -10.79 12.19
N CYS A 492 -0.57 -10.55 12.74
CA CYS A 492 -1.20 -11.35 13.78
C CYS A 492 -2.48 -11.98 13.24
N VAL A 493 -2.85 -13.14 13.78
CA VAL A 493 -4.16 -13.77 13.57
C VAL A 493 -4.81 -14.09 14.91
N SER A 494 -6.11 -13.83 15.02
CA SER A 494 -6.96 -14.21 16.15
C SER A 494 -7.87 -15.37 15.77
N PHE A 495 -8.07 -16.29 16.70
CA PHE A 495 -8.98 -17.44 16.55
C PHE A 495 -10.41 -17.13 17.00
N ASP A 496 -10.65 -15.95 17.59
CA ASP A 496 -11.96 -15.50 18.06
C ASP A 496 -12.35 -14.11 17.51
N ASN A 497 -13.36 -13.46 18.09
CA ASN A 497 -13.86 -12.18 17.61
C ASN A 497 -13.21 -10.95 18.28
N GLU A 498 -12.26 -11.18 19.18
CA GLU A 498 -11.43 -10.18 19.85
C GLU A 498 -10.01 -10.20 19.25
N ILE A 499 -9.23 -9.17 19.56
CA ILE A 499 -7.87 -8.95 19.01
C ILE A 499 -7.00 -8.25 20.05
N LEU A 500 -5.67 -8.39 19.90
CA LEU A 500 -4.66 -7.99 20.90
C LEU A 500 -4.68 -8.90 22.14
N ASN A 501 -5.22 -10.11 21.99
CA ASN A 501 -5.30 -11.13 23.02
C ASN A 501 -3.96 -11.87 23.20
N SER A 502 -3.78 -12.51 24.35
CA SER A 502 -2.51 -13.14 24.74
C SER A 502 -2.15 -14.40 23.94
N ASP A 503 -3.11 -14.94 23.22
CA ASP A 503 -3.08 -16.14 22.38
C ASP A 503 -3.11 -15.82 20.87
N ASP A 504 -3.16 -14.53 20.50
CA ASP A 504 -3.04 -14.07 19.11
C ASP A 504 -1.64 -14.38 18.55
N VAL A 505 -1.60 -15.02 17.37
CA VAL A 505 -0.34 -15.53 16.81
C VAL A 505 0.30 -14.50 15.88
N CYS A 506 1.07 -13.60 16.48
CA CYS A 506 1.88 -12.61 15.79
C CYS A 506 3.21 -13.19 15.26
N ARG A 507 3.54 -12.88 14.01
CA ARG A 507 4.85 -13.13 13.38
C ARG A 507 5.36 -11.87 12.67
N GLU A 508 6.62 -11.52 12.92
CA GLU A 508 7.30 -10.38 12.26
C GLU A 508 7.59 -10.65 10.78
N LEU A 509 7.61 -9.60 9.96
CA LEU A 509 7.96 -9.70 8.54
C LEU A 509 9.48 -9.87 8.32
N PRO A 510 9.92 -10.98 7.71
CA PRO A 510 11.33 -11.19 7.39
C PRO A 510 11.77 -10.28 6.24
N ALA A 511 12.91 -9.60 6.41
CA ALA A 511 13.50 -8.76 5.37
C ALA A 511 13.87 -9.60 4.13
N ASN A 512 13.21 -9.34 3.01
CA ASN A 512 13.33 -10.17 1.80
C ASN A 512 13.16 -9.35 0.51
N HIS A 513 13.56 -9.93 -0.63
CA HIS A 513 13.61 -9.23 -1.93
C HIS A 513 12.24 -8.88 -2.55
N LYS A 514 11.12 -9.42 -2.02
CA LYS A 514 9.75 -9.05 -2.44
C LYS A 514 9.22 -7.79 -1.73
N LEU A 515 9.92 -7.30 -0.70
CA LEU A 515 9.56 -6.09 0.05
C LEU A 515 10.42 -4.92 -0.44
N THR A 516 9.95 -4.21 -1.47
CA THR A 516 10.65 -3.04 -2.00
C THR A 516 10.55 -1.87 -1.01
N ARG A 517 11.55 -0.98 -1.03
CA ARG A 517 11.62 0.17 -0.11
C ARG A 517 11.33 -0.23 1.35
N SER A 518 11.96 -1.28 1.83
CA SER A 518 12.02 -1.62 3.26
C SER A 518 13.30 -1.08 3.87
N ILE A 519 13.29 -0.81 5.18
CA ILE A 519 14.52 -0.64 5.97
C ILE A 519 14.78 -1.94 6.70
N THR A 520 15.99 -2.49 6.54
CA THR A 520 16.41 -3.69 7.26
C THR A 520 16.94 -3.31 8.63
N VAL A 521 16.19 -3.67 9.67
CA VAL A 521 16.58 -3.48 11.08
C VAL A 521 17.13 -4.79 11.62
N LYS A 522 18.10 -4.73 12.53
CA LYS A 522 18.61 -5.91 13.24
C LYS A 522 17.87 -6.06 14.57
N GLY A 523 17.45 -7.27 14.90
CA GLY A 523 16.87 -7.64 16.20
C GLY A 523 17.56 -8.87 16.79
N ASP A 524 17.11 -9.32 17.96
CA ASP A 524 17.64 -10.50 18.64
C ASP A 524 17.44 -11.79 17.81
N SER A 525 16.34 -11.86 17.05
CA SER A 525 15.95 -13.00 16.21
C SER A 525 16.45 -12.92 14.75
N GLY A 526 17.05 -11.80 14.32
CA GLY A 526 17.65 -11.70 12.98
C GLY A 526 17.59 -10.31 12.33
N TYR A 527 17.14 -10.28 11.06
CA TYR A 527 17.02 -9.08 10.23
C TYR A 527 15.57 -8.93 9.72
N HIS A 528 14.95 -7.81 10.06
CA HIS A 528 13.51 -7.59 9.99
C HIS A 528 13.15 -6.44 9.05
N ALA A 529 11.98 -6.51 8.44
CA ALA A 529 11.48 -5.42 7.60
C ALA A 529 10.78 -4.33 8.44
N ALA A 530 11.29 -3.12 8.35
CA ALA A 530 10.64 -1.90 8.85
C ALA A 530 10.16 -1.01 7.69
N MET A 531 9.13 -0.22 7.95
CA MET A 531 8.50 0.69 6.97
C MET A 531 9.49 1.77 6.51
N ASN A 532 9.66 2.01 5.21
CA ASN A 532 10.44 3.14 4.70
C ASN A 532 9.50 4.24 4.19
N ILE A 533 8.79 4.87 5.14
CA ILE A 533 7.97 6.04 4.86
C ILE A 533 8.91 7.24 4.70
N ASN A 534 9.60 7.30 3.56
CA ASN A 534 10.38 8.43 3.07
C ASN A 534 9.39 9.56 2.71
N LYS A 535 8.84 10.16 3.76
CA LYS A 535 7.57 10.88 3.76
C LYS A 535 7.81 12.32 3.35
N SER A 536 7.18 12.73 2.26
CA SER A 536 6.90 14.12 1.98
C SER A 536 5.70 14.54 2.83
N VAL A 537 5.94 15.11 4.01
CA VAL A 537 4.87 15.60 4.89
C VAL A 537 4.30 16.88 4.30
N ASN A 538 3.05 16.85 3.84
CA ASN A 538 2.35 18.07 3.42
C ASN A 538 2.16 18.99 4.65
N ILE A 539 2.56 20.25 4.53
CA ILE A 539 2.43 21.26 5.59
C ILE A 539 1.68 22.49 5.07
N ASP A 540 0.91 23.12 5.98
CA ASP A 540 0.00 24.25 5.77
C ASP A 540 0.27 25.11 4.51
N ARG A 541 -0.63 24.99 3.53
CA ARG A 541 -0.73 25.81 2.31
C ARG A 541 0.47 25.73 1.37
N GLY A 542 0.75 24.53 0.88
CA GLY A 542 1.44 24.36 -0.41
C GLY A 542 2.91 24.00 -0.32
N TYR A 543 3.34 23.31 0.73
CA TYR A 543 4.70 22.80 0.86
C TYR A 543 4.72 21.34 1.29
N TYR A 544 5.77 20.63 0.91
CA TYR A 544 6.13 19.35 1.47
C TYR A 544 7.45 19.47 2.25
N LEU A 545 7.45 19.00 3.50
CA LEU A 545 8.65 18.79 4.32
C LEU A 545 9.16 17.37 4.07
N HIS A 546 10.36 17.24 3.52
CA HIS A 546 11.01 15.97 3.17
C HIS A 546 12.18 15.73 4.13
N ARG A 547 12.18 14.60 4.83
CA ARG A 547 13.30 14.21 5.67
C ARG A 547 14.35 13.42 4.86
N PRO A 548 15.66 13.76 4.92
CA PRO A 548 16.67 13.09 4.12
C PRO A 548 16.81 11.60 4.44
N GLU A 549 16.76 10.81 3.37
CA GLU A 549 17.13 9.39 3.23
C GLU A 549 18.16 8.85 4.25
N THR A 550 17.92 7.65 4.78
CA THR A 550 18.83 7.00 5.75
C THR A 550 20.22 6.76 5.16
N TRP A 551 21.23 6.46 5.99
CA TRP A 551 22.57 6.10 5.49
C TRP A 551 22.58 4.81 4.65
N ALA A 552 21.54 3.98 4.73
CA ALA A 552 21.35 2.86 3.80
C ALA A 552 20.94 3.37 2.41
N GLU A 553 19.88 4.19 2.33
CA GLU A 553 19.38 4.78 1.08
C GLU A 553 20.37 5.73 0.41
N PHE A 554 21.05 6.61 1.17
CA PHE A 554 22.05 7.51 0.59
C PHE A 554 23.15 6.72 -0.15
N ARG A 555 23.45 5.48 0.27
CA ARG A 555 24.39 4.61 -0.44
C ARG A 555 23.82 3.97 -1.70
N THR A 556 22.49 3.83 -1.87
CA THR A 556 21.86 3.32 -3.11
C THR A 556 21.78 4.38 -4.21
N LEU A 557 21.86 5.67 -3.89
CA LEU A 557 21.87 6.76 -4.88
C LEU A 557 22.95 6.57 -5.98
N PRO A 558 22.72 7.05 -7.22
CA PRO A 558 23.72 6.99 -8.29
C PRO A 558 25.05 7.62 -7.90
N VAL A 559 26.17 7.02 -8.35
CA VAL A 559 27.53 7.48 -7.99
C VAL A 559 27.76 8.96 -8.35
N GLU A 560 27.32 9.37 -9.54
CA GLU A 560 27.39 10.76 -10.03
C GLU A 560 26.60 11.77 -9.17
N MET A 561 25.62 11.30 -8.39
CA MET A 561 24.88 12.13 -7.44
C MET A 561 25.64 12.22 -6.11
N LYS A 562 26.14 11.09 -5.59
CA LYS A 562 26.88 11.03 -4.31
C LYS A 562 28.17 11.86 -4.33
N GLU A 563 28.90 11.88 -5.44
CA GLU A 563 30.12 12.69 -5.63
C GLU A 563 29.93 14.21 -5.44
N LYS A 564 28.68 14.71 -5.46
CA LYS A 564 28.33 16.13 -5.29
C LYS A 564 28.14 16.55 -3.82
N PHE A 565 28.15 15.60 -2.88
CA PHE A 565 27.82 15.79 -1.46
C PHE A 565 28.92 15.22 -0.56
N ARG A 566 30.13 15.79 -0.67
CA ARG A 566 31.36 15.23 -0.08
C ARG A 566 31.40 15.29 1.45
N SER A 567 30.54 16.08 2.07
CA SER A 567 30.40 16.10 3.54
C SER A 567 29.50 15.00 4.10
N ALA A 568 28.78 14.22 3.27
CA ALA A 568 27.82 13.21 3.73
C ALA A 568 28.43 12.19 4.71
N GLU A 569 27.75 11.96 5.83
CA GLU A 569 28.20 11.05 6.88
C GLU A 569 27.03 10.32 7.56
N ALA A 570 27.32 9.11 8.04
CA ALA A 570 26.46 8.34 8.93
C ALA A 570 26.28 9.04 10.28
N SER A 571 25.04 9.14 10.76
CA SER A 571 24.73 9.57 12.11
C SER A 571 24.24 8.40 12.95
N SER A 572 25.11 7.87 13.80
CA SER A 572 24.75 6.94 14.86
C SER A 572 23.76 7.60 15.83
N LEU A 573 22.75 6.83 16.26
CA LEU A 573 21.80 7.20 17.28
C LEU A 573 22.11 6.46 18.59
N ALA A 574 21.75 7.06 19.72
CA ALA A 574 21.82 6.35 21.00
C ALA A 574 20.68 5.33 21.06
N ASN A 575 20.97 4.13 21.58
CA ASN A 575 19.98 3.07 21.86
C ASN A 575 19.11 2.64 20.66
N SER A 576 19.60 2.80 19.41
CA SER A 576 18.87 2.45 18.20
C SER A 576 19.80 1.94 17.10
N ASP A 577 19.40 0.87 16.40
CA ASP A 577 20.09 0.30 15.24
C ASP A 577 20.02 1.18 13.98
N LEU A 578 19.29 2.30 14.05
CA LEU A 578 19.10 3.24 12.96
C LEU A 578 20.33 4.17 12.75
N ILE A 579 20.70 4.36 11.48
CA ILE A 579 21.78 5.26 11.06
C ILE A 579 21.21 6.35 10.14
N GLY A 580 21.10 7.57 10.67
CA GLY A 580 20.67 8.75 9.91
C GLY A 580 21.76 9.34 9.00
N LEU A 581 21.44 10.43 8.31
CA LEU A 581 22.34 11.14 7.40
C LEU A 581 22.65 12.55 7.94
N LYS A 582 23.92 12.97 7.89
CA LYS A 582 24.37 14.33 8.22
C LYS A 582 25.30 14.92 7.15
N MET A 583 25.26 16.23 6.98
CA MET A 583 26.07 17.00 6.00
C MET A 583 26.45 18.37 6.59
N THR A 584 27.41 19.08 5.98
CA THR A 584 27.60 20.51 6.29
C THR A 584 26.43 21.35 5.77
N PRO A 585 26.13 22.53 6.33
CA PRO A 585 24.94 23.31 5.96
C PRO A 585 24.82 23.60 4.46
N GLN A 586 25.94 23.89 3.78
CA GLN A 586 25.98 24.22 2.35
C GLN A 586 25.84 22.99 1.43
N ASP A 587 26.24 21.80 1.87
CA ASP A 587 26.01 20.55 1.12
C ASP A 587 24.58 20.05 1.34
N ALA A 588 24.07 20.16 2.57
CA ALA A 588 22.70 19.86 2.94
C ALA A 588 21.69 20.72 2.15
N ASP A 589 21.91 22.04 2.10
CA ASP A 589 21.05 22.96 1.35
C ASP A 589 21.14 22.73 -0.17
N ARG A 590 22.32 22.40 -0.68
CA ARG A 590 22.49 21.96 -2.07
C ARG A 590 21.76 20.64 -2.35
N TYR A 591 21.78 19.69 -1.41
CA TYR A 591 21.06 18.43 -1.53
C TYR A 591 19.55 18.68 -1.63
N CYS A 592 19.00 19.50 -0.72
CA CYS A 592 17.60 19.89 -0.76
C CYS A 592 17.22 20.57 -2.09
N ARG A 593 17.96 21.61 -2.51
CA ARG A 593 17.68 22.31 -3.78
C ARG A 593 17.78 21.40 -5.01
N LEU A 594 18.72 20.44 -5.03
CA LEU A 594 18.89 19.51 -6.15
C LEU A 594 17.86 18.37 -6.20
N LYS A 595 17.29 17.98 -5.06
CA LYS A 595 16.30 16.88 -4.96
C LYS A 595 14.86 17.39 -4.98
N PHE A 596 14.60 18.58 -4.44
CA PHE A 596 13.27 19.07 -4.08
C PHE A 596 12.98 20.53 -4.50
N GLY A 597 14.01 21.33 -4.84
CA GLY A 597 13.86 22.71 -5.31
C GLY A 597 13.93 23.77 -4.21
N GLU A 598 13.35 24.95 -4.48
CA GLU A 598 13.21 26.03 -3.49
C GLU A 598 12.10 25.70 -2.48
N PRO A 599 12.24 26.09 -1.19
CA PRO A 599 13.25 27.00 -0.63
C PRO A 599 14.58 26.34 -0.20
N GLY A 600 14.76 25.02 -0.35
CA GLY A 600 15.96 24.30 0.11
C GLY A 600 15.78 23.70 1.50
N ILE A 601 16.67 24.02 2.45
CA ILE A 601 16.49 23.62 3.87
C ILE A 601 15.27 24.31 4.51
N ALA A 602 14.59 23.60 5.41
CA ALA A 602 13.47 24.10 6.19
C ALA A 602 13.80 25.38 6.99
N SER A 603 12.86 26.32 7.01
CA SER A 603 12.98 27.53 7.83
C SER A 603 12.74 27.24 9.31
N THR A 604 13.25 28.07 10.21
CA THR A 604 12.99 27.90 11.66
C THR A 604 11.51 28.00 12.01
N TYR A 605 10.70 28.72 11.23
CA TYR A 605 9.24 28.73 11.38
C TYR A 605 8.64 27.36 11.07
N ILE A 606 8.98 26.79 9.90
CA ILE A 606 8.56 25.44 9.49
C ILE A 606 9.02 24.40 10.51
N TYR A 607 10.30 24.41 10.89
CA TYR A 607 10.85 23.48 11.88
C TYR A 607 10.15 23.61 13.25
N LYS A 608 9.93 24.83 13.75
CA LYS A 608 9.23 25.04 15.04
C LYS A 608 7.78 24.55 15.03
N ARG A 609 7.08 24.65 13.89
CA ARG A 609 5.65 24.31 13.79
C ARG A 609 5.39 22.86 13.36
N TYR A 610 6.32 22.24 12.62
CA TYR A 610 6.09 20.94 11.97
C TYR A 610 7.19 19.88 12.20
N ALA A 611 8.37 20.23 12.71
CA ALA A 611 9.44 19.26 12.97
C ALA A 611 9.70 19.01 14.47
N ASN A 612 9.29 19.95 15.33
CA ASN A 612 9.48 19.88 16.78
C ASN A 612 8.21 19.44 17.54
N ASN A 613 7.27 18.79 16.86
CA ASN A 613 6.00 18.36 17.43
C ASN A 613 5.68 16.94 16.93
N ASP A 614 5.23 16.08 17.85
CA ASP A 614 5.03 14.65 17.59
C ASP A 614 3.89 14.35 16.60
N ASN A 615 3.09 15.36 16.24
CA ASN A 615 2.02 15.31 15.23
C ASN A 615 2.44 14.58 13.93
N TYR A 616 3.71 14.68 13.54
CA TYR A 616 4.24 14.08 12.31
C TYR A 616 5.03 12.78 12.53
N ASN A 617 5.21 12.36 13.79
CA ASN A 617 5.64 11.02 14.21
C ASN A 617 6.93 10.50 13.55
N TRP A 618 7.88 11.39 13.24
CA TRP A 618 9.26 11.01 12.95
C TRP A 618 9.86 10.21 14.13
N PRO A 619 10.85 9.31 13.92
CA PRO A 619 11.47 8.61 15.04
C PRO A 619 12.00 9.60 16.07
N GLU A 620 11.65 9.42 17.34
CA GLU A 620 12.08 10.27 18.45
C GLU A 620 13.62 10.38 18.48
N GLU A 621 14.30 9.25 18.26
CA GLU A 621 15.76 9.17 18.21
C GLU A 621 16.35 10.05 17.08
N LEU A 622 15.60 10.21 15.97
CA LEU A 622 15.95 11.13 14.89
C LEU A 622 15.62 12.60 15.21
N VAL A 623 14.62 12.88 16.05
CA VAL A 623 14.23 14.25 16.47
C VAL A 623 15.18 14.81 17.54
N GLU A 624 15.81 13.97 18.36
CA GLU A 624 16.85 14.37 19.33
C GLU A 624 18.16 14.91 18.68
N GLN A 625 18.32 14.80 17.36
CA GLN A 625 19.53 15.25 16.67
C GLN A 625 19.66 16.79 16.64
N GLU A 626 20.90 17.30 16.60
CA GLU A 626 21.14 18.72 16.34
C GLU A 626 20.93 19.04 14.84
N PHE A 627 19.84 19.76 14.55
CA PHE A 627 19.49 20.20 13.20
C PHE A 627 20.06 21.59 12.85
N VAL A 628 20.28 21.80 11.55
CA VAL A 628 20.45 23.11 10.94
C VAL A 628 19.17 23.53 10.18
N THR A 629 18.72 24.75 10.40
CA THR A 629 17.62 25.42 9.69
C THR A 629 18.12 26.68 8.97
N LYS A 630 17.31 27.22 8.05
CA LYS A 630 17.66 28.41 7.25
C LYS A 630 16.82 29.63 7.64
N GLU A 631 17.46 30.78 7.83
CA GLU A 631 16.79 32.06 8.16
C GLU A 631 16.65 32.98 6.94
N LEU A 632 15.79 34.01 7.07
CA LEU A 632 15.42 35.00 6.04
C LEU A 632 16.60 35.71 5.34
N ASN A 633 17.79 35.70 5.94
CA ASN A 633 18.99 36.37 5.45
C ASN A 633 20.06 35.40 4.90
N ASP A 634 19.66 34.20 4.44
CA ASP A 634 20.54 33.08 4.03
C ASP A 634 21.47 32.53 5.13
N PHE A 635 21.32 32.97 6.39
CA PHE A 635 22.08 32.43 7.51
C PHE A 635 21.55 31.06 7.93
N PHE A 636 22.48 30.13 8.15
CA PHE A 636 22.21 28.83 8.76
C PHE A 636 22.30 28.95 10.28
N VAL A 637 21.30 28.40 10.97
CA VAL A 637 21.23 28.40 12.43
C VAL A 637 20.97 27.00 12.96
N ILE A 638 21.48 26.71 14.15
CA ILE A 638 21.15 25.53 14.94
C ILE A 638 20.15 25.91 16.02
N LYS A 639 19.24 25.00 16.33
CA LYS A 639 18.22 25.18 17.36
C LYS A 639 18.41 24.17 18.49
N ASN A 640 19.05 24.61 19.57
CA ASN A 640 19.14 23.85 20.82
C ASN A 640 18.73 24.77 21.98
N GLY A 641 17.41 24.91 22.17
CA GLY A 641 16.78 25.91 23.05
C GLY A 641 16.81 27.36 22.53
N ASN A 642 17.91 27.79 21.90
CA ASN A 642 18.10 29.13 21.33
C ASN A 642 18.47 29.10 19.84
N LEU A 643 18.33 30.26 19.18
CA LEU A 643 18.88 30.52 17.84
C LEU A 643 20.39 30.82 17.95
N VAL A 644 21.23 29.95 17.40
CA VAL A 644 22.69 30.11 17.35
C VAL A 644 23.17 29.88 15.92
N ALA A 645 24.18 30.61 15.44
CA ALA A 645 24.71 30.42 14.09
C ALA A 645 25.37 29.02 13.94
N ALA A 646 25.14 28.36 12.82
CA ALA A 646 25.75 27.06 12.51
C ALA A 646 27.20 27.22 12.03
N ASP A 647 28.08 26.28 12.41
CA ASP A 647 29.44 26.20 11.87
C ASP A 647 29.41 25.56 10.48
N SER A 648 29.94 26.26 9.46
CA SER A 648 29.98 25.79 8.07
C SER A 648 30.79 24.51 7.85
N HIS A 649 31.63 24.10 8.81
CA HIS A 649 32.46 22.89 8.73
C HIS A 649 31.91 21.73 9.58
N LYS A 650 31.02 22.00 10.53
CA LYS A 650 30.34 20.97 11.33
C LYS A 650 29.21 20.34 10.52
N LYS A 651 28.92 19.07 10.80
CA LYS A 651 27.86 18.30 10.14
C LYS A 651 26.63 18.20 11.04
N TYR A 652 25.46 18.42 10.46
CA TYR A 652 24.18 18.52 11.17
C TYR A 652 23.12 17.64 10.53
N ALA A 653 22.06 17.34 11.29
CA ALA A 653 20.81 16.88 10.72
C ALA A 653 20.15 18.04 9.96
N PHE A 654 19.31 17.74 8.98
CA PHE A 654 18.62 18.75 8.20
C PHE A 654 17.32 18.20 7.62
N GLU A 655 16.44 19.09 7.19
CA GLU A 655 15.18 18.77 6.54
C GLU A 655 15.03 19.65 5.31
N CYS A 656 14.45 19.10 4.25
CA CYS A 656 14.27 19.79 2.97
C CYS A 656 12.81 20.21 2.80
N VAL A 657 12.56 21.29 2.07
CA VAL A 657 11.20 21.73 1.72
C VAL A 657 11.09 21.88 0.21
N SER A 658 9.99 21.39 -0.35
CA SER A 658 9.52 21.77 -1.69
C SER A 658 8.19 22.52 -1.60
N LEU A 659 7.82 23.20 -2.67
CA LEU A 659 6.42 23.58 -2.91
C LEU A 659 5.60 22.34 -3.37
N ILE A 660 4.28 22.44 -3.35
CA ILE A 660 3.40 21.57 -4.16
C ILE A 660 3.62 21.92 -5.65
N PRO A 661 3.69 20.93 -6.57
CA PRO A 661 3.95 21.14 -8.01
C PRO A 661 2.97 22.05 -8.77
#